data_AF-A0A9Q0IGX3-F1
#
_entry.id   AF-A0A9Q0IGX3-F1
#
_cell.length_a   1.000
_cell.length_b   1.000
_cell.length_c   1.000
_cell.angle_alpha   90.00
_cell.angle_beta   90.00
_cell.angle_gamma   90.00
#
_symmetry.space_group_name_H-M   'P 1'
#
loop_
_entity.id
_entity.type
_entity.pdbx_description
1 polymer ?
#
loop_
_entity_poly.entity_id
_entity_poly.type
_entity_poly.pdbx_seq_one_letter_code
_entity_poly.pdbx_strand_id
1 'polypeptide(L)'
;AVSRFQFTIADGRIDPTAADFCRFKKQSGLPWGALADALRALEKLLRQFAVPLARVSGERLAECVRGRGAAWSWATPPQAAALLSALDNQPEVRALLRCPGQRYQGEGGVEAAAVRIQSRWRGCLARAAYLGHRRRRWAAGTMAMACWLRAQMRRVRKALQARRRTHLENQRQRAQHLAANWKHIQSSKRTIIHIPSLGYSKSQRLQLKDFDVLQNTQISRLSDVRDENVDVIYVSPRPLGKDIVRYYARLLEFGGPAVTAGDSDTAAHSSALNNKRFTIVTPEALEYFPTHSMCLSTLLKYSPRALRRIRNLVQGRRAYIVGGVAHADDLAVADELGVAVLGPEPAVAQLYGTKSGGRRIFAGAEVAVPPGQGDIYSLDQLHGTLARLMAHNMEVRRWIFKMDSEFGGRGTAFCDACHLSCYSWALQEYKRLGPELWSDGRAQEHVVHKYAEEIPAWLACYAQPANAACFPDWAGFLKSFLRQGGVVEAYPPSHSVTCLTVDLLLEPGGEASVCPDTLRALCSRVGRACLQRQIVGHVSVDLAAFPDPGTMKQKVWAIDLDLRYSDQLAMTQLLLVVTGATLDCRSGRLLVPLPTPEKSPGTQSPAKHAVGPRYAVLANRLLHSNLSIFYHDVFFGMCKAHGIGYDTKIVLFPSTFGKTGPRPAASEVLSCHLVQRGLPPWTSYCVRYSAVVNDQFGRSNFNWSVAGANYQILRTGCFPFIKYHCSKSPHQNLDIEDKFFTVLKVINLGIPSLAYGVGCWLVVGAAETVQTSVGKVTVYFAYKEDDGAQH
;
A
#
# COMPACT_ATOMS: atom_id res chain seq x y z
N ALA A 1 36.51 87.21 -34.65
CA ALA A 1 36.78 87.75 -36.01
C ALA A 1 35.49 87.70 -36.82
N VAL A 2 35.24 88.67 -37.70
CA VAL A 2 34.07 88.66 -38.60
C VAL A 2 34.44 87.90 -39.87
N SER A 3 33.64 86.88 -40.24
CA SER A 3 33.86 86.09 -41.47
C SER A 3 33.72 87.01 -42.69
N ARG A 4 34.66 86.99 -43.64
CA ARG A 4 34.72 88.03 -44.70
C ARG A 4 33.51 88.04 -45.64
N PHE A 5 32.75 86.95 -45.69
CA PHE A 5 31.60 86.76 -46.58
C PHE A 5 30.43 86.08 -45.85
N GLN A 6 29.83 86.75 -44.86
CA GLN A 6 28.54 86.31 -44.30
C GLN A 6 27.38 86.78 -45.20
N PHE A 7 26.34 85.97 -45.31
CA PHE A 7 25.04 86.38 -45.88
C PHE A 7 23.89 85.62 -45.21
N THR A 8 22.65 86.08 -45.38
CA THR A 8 21.45 85.45 -44.78
C THR A 8 20.60 84.69 -45.80
N ILE A 9 19.84 83.71 -45.29
CA ILE A 9 18.76 83.02 -45.98
C ILE A 9 17.51 83.20 -45.09
N ALA A 10 16.51 83.90 -45.61
CA ALA A 10 15.23 84.14 -44.94
C ALA A 10 14.16 83.21 -45.52
N ASP A 11 13.35 82.56 -44.68
CA ASP A 11 12.32 81.59 -45.06
C ASP A 11 12.80 80.51 -46.06
N GLY A 12 14.08 80.12 -45.93
CA GLY A 12 14.77 79.17 -46.79
C GLY A 12 15.08 79.65 -48.23
N ARG A 13 14.94 80.95 -48.52
CA ARG A 13 15.27 81.57 -49.82
C ARG A 13 16.44 82.56 -49.69
N ILE A 14 17.31 82.58 -50.69
CA ILE A 14 18.34 83.61 -50.86
C ILE A 14 17.76 84.77 -51.68
N ASP A 15 17.95 86.01 -51.23
CA ASP A 15 17.72 87.18 -52.08
C ASP A 15 18.91 87.35 -53.06
N PRO A 16 18.70 87.24 -54.39
CA PRO A 16 19.77 87.38 -55.36
C PRO A 16 20.25 88.82 -55.55
N THR A 17 19.53 89.81 -55.00
CA THR A 17 19.83 91.25 -55.09
C THR A 17 20.50 91.81 -53.84
N ALA A 18 20.46 91.08 -52.71
CA ALA A 18 21.07 91.50 -51.45
C ALA A 18 22.59 91.73 -51.59
N ALA A 19 23.08 92.83 -51.00
CA ALA A 19 24.43 93.33 -51.24
C ALA A 19 25.53 92.40 -50.69
N ASP A 20 25.24 91.68 -49.61
CA ASP A 20 26.09 90.66 -48.99
C ASP A 20 26.23 89.41 -49.86
N PHE A 21 25.11 88.87 -50.36
CA PHE A 21 25.12 87.74 -51.29
C PHE A 21 25.73 88.11 -52.65
N CYS A 22 25.47 89.32 -53.15
CA CYS A 22 26.14 89.85 -54.35
C CYS A 22 27.66 89.97 -54.17
N ARG A 23 28.13 90.37 -52.98
CA ARG A 23 29.56 90.43 -52.65
C ARG A 23 30.17 89.03 -52.59
N PHE A 24 29.53 88.09 -51.89
CA PHE A 24 29.95 86.68 -51.87
C PHE A 24 30.03 86.10 -53.29
N LYS A 25 28.98 86.27 -54.11
CA LYS A 25 28.93 85.81 -55.50
C LYS A 25 30.10 86.35 -56.35
N LYS A 26 30.44 87.63 -56.21
CA LYS A 26 31.57 88.27 -56.92
C LYS A 26 32.96 87.86 -56.39
N GLN A 27 33.08 87.42 -55.14
CA GLN A 27 34.38 87.25 -54.45
C GLN A 27 34.66 85.80 -53.98
N SER A 28 33.78 84.84 -54.29
CA SER A 28 33.84 83.45 -53.80
C SER A 28 34.99 82.57 -54.34
N GLY A 29 35.61 82.93 -55.47
CA GLY A 29 36.83 82.29 -55.98
C GLY A 29 36.72 80.79 -56.33
N LEU A 30 35.52 80.27 -56.56
CA LEU A 30 35.25 78.87 -56.91
C LEU A 30 34.32 78.76 -58.13
N PRO A 31 34.28 77.59 -58.82
CA PRO A 31 33.32 77.35 -59.90
C PRO A 31 31.88 77.50 -59.40
N TRP A 32 31.17 78.50 -59.92
CA TRP A 32 29.85 78.90 -59.41
C TRP A 32 28.80 77.77 -59.44
N GLY A 33 28.91 76.82 -60.37
CA GLY A 33 28.00 75.67 -60.44
C GLY A 33 27.98 74.82 -59.17
N ALA A 34 29.15 74.43 -58.65
CA ALA A 34 29.23 73.58 -57.45
C ALA A 34 28.76 74.29 -56.18
N LEU A 35 28.99 75.62 -56.09
CA LEU A 35 28.40 76.45 -55.04
C LEU A 35 26.88 76.55 -55.20
N ALA A 36 26.37 76.75 -56.42
CA ALA A 36 24.94 76.81 -56.70
C ALA A 36 24.22 75.48 -56.41
N ASP A 37 24.87 74.33 -56.58
CA ASP A 37 24.31 73.04 -56.18
C ASP A 37 24.20 72.89 -54.66
N ALA A 38 25.26 73.25 -53.93
CA ALA A 38 25.24 73.26 -52.46
C ALA A 38 24.21 74.25 -51.90
N LEU A 39 24.11 75.45 -52.48
CA LEU A 39 23.11 76.46 -52.12
C LEU A 39 21.68 75.97 -52.41
N ARG A 40 21.42 75.41 -53.61
CA ARG A 40 20.10 74.85 -53.95
C ARG A 40 19.70 73.69 -53.02
N ALA A 41 20.66 72.87 -52.59
CA ALA A 41 20.41 71.81 -51.61
C ALA A 41 20.16 72.35 -50.19
N LEU A 42 20.86 73.42 -49.78
CA LEU A 42 20.68 74.10 -48.50
C LEU A 42 19.33 74.84 -48.44
N GLU A 43 18.99 75.65 -49.43
CA GLU A 43 17.66 76.27 -49.56
C GLU A 43 16.56 75.23 -49.51
N LYS A 44 16.68 74.14 -50.28
CA LYS A 44 15.69 73.06 -50.30
C LYS A 44 15.54 72.38 -48.94
N LEU A 45 16.62 72.23 -48.17
CA LEU A 45 16.56 71.75 -46.78
C LEU A 45 15.82 72.76 -45.88
N LEU A 46 16.21 74.03 -45.92
CA LEU A 46 15.65 75.08 -45.08
C LEU A 46 14.16 75.31 -45.36
N ARG A 47 13.74 75.33 -46.64
CA ARG A 47 12.34 75.42 -47.06
C ARG A 47 11.53 74.21 -46.66
N GLN A 48 12.05 72.98 -46.83
CA GLN A 48 11.35 71.75 -46.45
C GLN A 48 11.13 71.62 -44.93
N PHE A 49 11.84 72.40 -44.10
CA PHE A 49 11.65 72.45 -42.65
C PHE A 49 11.22 73.84 -42.13
N ALA A 50 10.72 74.73 -42.99
CA ALA A 50 10.24 76.07 -42.62
C ALA A 50 11.20 76.82 -41.66
N VAL A 51 12.49 76.87 -42.01
CA VAL A 51 13.49 77.56 -41.19
C VAL A 51 13.45 79.06 -41.50
N PRO A 52 13.08 79.93 -40.54
CA PRO A 52 12.82 81.35 -40.83
C PRO A 52 14.09 82.17 -41.09
N LEU A 53 15.21 81.81 -40.43
CA LEU A 53 16.50 82.47 -40.63
C LEU A 53 17.66 81.50 -40.50
N ALA A 54 18.50 81.43 -41.53
CA ALA A 54 19.82 80.82 -41.48
C ALA A 54 20.89 81.84 -41.88
N ARG A 55 21.94 81.97 -41.08
CA ARG A 55 23.11 82.82 -41.35
C ARG A 55 24.22 81.93 -41.90
N VAL A 56 24.77 82.25 -43.08
CA VAL A 56 25.73 81.41 -43.80
C VAL A 56 27.09 82.06 -43.82
N SER A 57 28.13 81.32 -43.41
CA SER A 57 29.52 81.70 -43.60
C SER A 57 29.99 81.20 -44.97
N GLY A 58 30.20 82.12 -45.91
CA GLY A 58 30.65 81.80 -47.27
C GLY A 58 32.02 81.11 -47.33
N GLU A 59 32.88 81.37 -46.34
CA GLU A 59 34.19 80.70 -46.19
C GLU A 59 33.98 79.21 -45.87
N ARG A 60 33.20 78.88 -44.84
CA ARG A 60 32.88 77.48 -44.47
C ARG A 60 32.05 76.76 -45.53
N LEU A 61 31.19 77.47 -46.26
CA LEU A 61 30.47 76.92 -47.41
C LEU A 61 31.43 76.53 -48.55
N ALA A 62 32.39 77.40 -48.87
CA ALA A 62 33.41 77.14 -49.88
C ALA A 62 34.29 75.94 -49.51
N GLU A 63 34.69 75.80 -48.25
CA GLU A 63 35.40 74.63 -47.73
C GLU A 63 34.58 73.33 -47.85
N CYS A 64 33.29 73.37 -47.47
CA CYS A 64 32.40 72.22 -47.63
C CYS A 64 32.26 71.76 -49.09
N VAL A 65 32.33 72.69 -50.05
CA VAL A 65 32.23 72.40 -51.49
C VAL A 65 33.55 71.90 -52.10
N ARG A 66 34.71 72.41 -51.65
CA ARG A 66 36.03 71.95 -52.15
C ARG A 66 36.29 70.45 -51.98
N GLY A 67 35.62 69.80 -51.02
CA GLY A 67 35.86 68.39 -50.68
C GLY A 67 34.92 67.35 -51.32
N ARG A 68 33.93 67.71 -52.15
CA ARG A 68 32.89 66.77 -52.61
C ARG A 68 32.37 66.99 -54.04
N GLY A 69 31.92 65.90 -54.67
CA GLY A 69 31.40 65.87 -56.04
C GLY A 69 29.99 66.48 -56.22
N ALA A 70 29.60 66.64 -57.49
CA ALA A 70 28.53 67.54 -57.97
C ALA A 70 27.06 67.12 -57.71
N ALA A 71 26.77 66.41 -56.61
CA ALA A 71 25.40 66.00 -56.28
C ALA A 71 25.10 66.15 -54.77
N TRP A 72 24.51 67.29 -54.40
CA TRP A 72 24.15 67.63 -53.03
C TRP A 72 22.69 67.26 -52.70
N SER A 73 22.49 66.48 -51.64
CA SER A 73 21.19 66.02 -51.16
C SER A 73 21.17 65.96 -49.63
N TRP A 74 20.26 66.69 -49.00
CA TRP A 74 20.10 66.63 -47.54
C TRP A 74 19.59 65.26 -47.04
N ALA A 75 19.01 64.44 -47.92
CA ALA A 75 18.54 63.10 -47.56
C ALA A 75 19.69 62.13 -47.21
N THR A 76 20.95 62.44 -47.59
CA THR A 76 22.14 61.70 -47.15
C THR A 76 22.72 62.33 -45.88
N PRO A 77 22.75 61.64 -44.72
CA PRO A 77 23.19 62.23 -43.46
C PRO A 77 24.59 62.87 -43.48
N PRO A 78 25.62 62.30 -44.15
CA PRO A 78 26.94 62.94 -44.22
C PRO A 78 26.94 64.25 -45.02
N GLN A 79 26.02 64.43 -45.96
CA GLN A 79 25.90 65.65 -46.77
C GLN A 79 25.10 66.73 -46.04
N ALA A 80 23.99 66.38 -45.39
CA ALA A 80 23.25 67.30 -44.52
C ALA A 80 24.12 67.84 -43.38
N ALA A 81 24.95 66.99 -42.75
CA ALA A 81 25.86 67.41 -41.70
C ALA A 81 26.85 68.49 -42.18
N ALA A 82 27.36 68.38 -43.42
CA ALA A 82 28.27 69.34 -44.03
C ALA A 82 27.58 70.66 -44.44
N LEU A 83 26.40 70.59 -45.06
CA LEU A 83 25.62 71.80 -45.39
C LEU A 83 25.26 72.60 -44.12
N LEU A 84 25.00 71.92 -43.01
CA LEU A 84 24.74 72.55 -41.72
C LEU A 84 26.00 73.06 -41.00
N SER A 85 27.21 72.60 -41.35
CA SER A 85 28.47 73.18 -40.83
C SER A 85 28.91 74.47 -41.52
N ALA A 86 28.25 74.86 -42.61
CA ALA A 86 28.43 76.19 -43.22
C ALA A 86 27.65 77.31 -42.49
N LEU A 87 26.76 76.97 -41.56
CA LEU A 87 25.91 77.95 -40.86
C LEU A 87 26.60 78.56 -39.63
N ASP A 88 26.43 79.86 -39.43
CA ASP A 88 26.81 80.57 -38.21
C ASP A 88 25.83 80.24 -37.07
N ASN A 89 24.52 80.27 -37.33
CA ASN A 89 23.50 79.86 -36.37
C ASN A 89 23.13 78.36 -36.44
N GLN A 90 24.13 77.49 -36.67
CA GLN A 90 23.93 76.03 -36.71
C GLN A 90 23.11 75.48 -35.52
N PRO A 91 23.33 75.88 -34.24
CA PRO A 91 22.62 75.28 -33.12
C PRO A 91 21.09 75.48 -33.19
N GLU A 92 20.66 76.69 -33.53
CA GLU A 92 19.26 77.08 -33.71
C GLU A 92 18.60 76.27 -34.83
N VAL A 93 19.21 76.27 -36.02
CA VAL A 93 18.71 75.55 -37.19
C VAL A 93 18.69 74.04 -36.93
N ARG A 94 19.69 73.48 -36.25
CA ARG A 94 19.72 72.05 -35.86
C ARG A 94 18.67 71.71 -34.81
N ALA A 95 18.28 72.63 -33.93
CA ALA A 95 17.17 72.44 -33.00
C ALA A 95 15.83 72.36 -33.76
N LEU A 96 15.56 73.30 -34.67
CA LEU A 96 14.38 73.29 -35.54
C LEU A 96 14.29 71.99 -36.37
N LEU A 97 15.38 71.60 -37.05
CA LEU A 97 15.43 70.35 -37.84
C LEU A 97 15.18 69.07 -37.03
N ARG A 98 15.36 69.12 -35.70
CA ARG A 98 15.08 68.01 -34.77
C ARG A 98 13.70 68.10 -34.12
N CYS A 99 13.01 69.23 -34.22
CA CYS A 99 11.71 69.46 -33.60
C CYS A 99 10.64 68.56 -34.25
N PRO A 100 9.93 67.70 -33.49
CA PRO A 100 8.87 66.85 -34.01
C PRO A 100 7.75 67.68 -34.65
N GLY A 101 7.52 67.49 -35.95
CA GLY A 101 6.50 68.23 -36.71
C GLY A 101 7.06 69.26 -37.68
N GLN A 102 8.28 69.79 -37.45
CA GLN A 102 8.87 70.88 -38.25
C GLN A 102 8.93 70.56 -39.75
N ARG A 103 9.28 69.32 -40.13
CA ARG A 103 9.29 68.87 -41.54
C ARG A 103 7.93 69.02 -42.24
N TYR A 104 6.82 69.01 -41.51
CA TYR A 104 5.48 69.09 -42.12
C TYR A 104 4.97 70.53 -42.26
N GLN A 105 5.65 71.51 -41.66
CA GLN A 105 5.36 72.94 -41.82
C GLN A 105 6.02 73.55 -43.07
N GLY A 106 7.08 72.91 -43.58
CA GLY A 106 7.82 73.38 -44.75
C GLY A 106 7.30 72.88 -46.10
N GLU A 107 8.02 73.24 -47.16
CA GLU A 107 7.73 72.90 -48.56
C GLU A 107 7.54 71.37 -48.75
N GLY A 108 6.46 70.97 -49.43
CA GLY A 108 6.09 69.56 -49.57
C GLY A 108 5.79 68.86 -48.23
N GLY A 109 5.36 69.61 -47.21
CA GLY A 109 5.13 69.13 -45.85
C GLY A 109 3.88 68.27 -45.70
N VAL A 110 2.83 68.57 -46.47
CA VAL A 110 1.56 67.82 -46.50
C VAL A 110 1.79 66.43 -47.08
N GLU A 111 2.54 66.32 -48.17
CA GLU A 111 2.92 65.08 -48.82
C GLU A 111 3.86 64.27 -47.93
N ALA A 112 4.83 64.91 -47.27
CA ALA A 112 5.71 64.27 -46.30
C ALA A 112 4.93 63.70 -45.09
N ALA A 113 3.93 64.45 -44.58
CA ALA A 113 3.03 63.99 -43.54
C ALA A 113 2.15 62.82 -44.03
N ALA A 114 1.53 62.94 -45.20
CA ALA A 114 0.69 61.90 -45.80
C ALA A 114 1.48 60.61 -46.03
N VAL A 115 2.68 60.67 -46.62
CA VAL A 115 3.57 59.52 -46.80
C VAL A 115 3.99 58.92 -45.45
N ARG A 116 4.25 59.74 -44.42
CA ARG A 116 4.60 59.25 -43.08
C ARG A 116 3.42 58.57 -42.38
N ILE A 117 2.22 59.13 -42.47
CA ILE A 117 0.98 58.57 -41.91
C ILE A 117 0.63 57.27 -42.64
N GLN A 118 0.60 57.27 -43.98
CA GLN A 118 0.32 56.09 -44.80
C GLN A 118 1.34 54.96 -44.57
N SER A 119 2.64 55.26 -44.51
CA SER A 119 3.68 54.24 -44.26
C SER A 119 3.59 53.66 -42.85
N ARG A 120 3.28 54.48 -41.82
CA ARG A 120 2.98 53.98 -40.47
C ARG A 120 1.72 53.13 -40.44
N TRP A 121 0.63 53.57 -41.06
CA TRP A 121 -0.64 52.85 -41.12
C TRP A 121 -0.50 51.49 -41.83
N ARG A 122 0.10 51.47 -43.03
CA ARG A 122 0.43 50.22 -43.76
C ARG A 122 1.31 49.29 -42.93
N GLY A 123 2.31 49.84 -42.22
CA GLY A 123 3.16 49.07 -41.30
C GLY A 123 2.41 48.48 -40.09
N CYS A 124 1.47 49.23 -39.50
CA CYS A 124 0.61 48.74 -38.42
C CYS A 124 -0.33 47.62 -38.90
N LEU A 125 -0.98 47.79 -40.07
CA LEU A 125 -1.81 46.75 -40.68
C LEU A 125 -1.02 45.48 -41.01
N ALA A 126 0.15 45.62 -41.64
CA ALA A 126 1.04 44.49 -41.94
C ALA A 126 1.50 43.76 -40.67
N ARG A 127 1.83 44.49 -39.59
CA ARG A 127 2.19 43.91 -38.29
C ARG A 127 1.00 43.20 -37.65
N ALA A 128 -0.21 43.75 -37.71
CA ALA A 128 -1.42 43.11 -37.20
C ALA A 128 -1.73 41.81 -37.96
N ALA A 129 -1.66 41.83 -39.30
CA ALA A 129 -1.84 40.66 -40.16
C ALA A 129 -0.78 39.57 -39.87
N TYR A 130 0.50 39.95 -39.73
CA TYR A 130 1.59 39.04 -39.37
C TYR A 130 1.38 38.40 -37.99
N LEU A 131 0.98 39.17 -36.98
CA LEU A 131 0.68 38.64 -35.64
C LEU A 131 -0.53 37.70 -35.66
N GLY A 132 -1.56 38.00 -36.45
CA GLY A 132 -2.69 37.10 -36.71
C GLY A 132 -2.25 35.79 -37.38
N HIS A 133 -1.42 35.86 -38.42
CA HIS A 133 -0.85 34.68 -39.09
C HIS A 133 0.03 33.85 -38.14
N ARG A 134 0.90 34.49 -37.34
CA ARG A 134 1.75 33.80 -36.35
C ARG A 134 0.92 33.09 -35.28
N ARG A 135 -0.15 33.71 -34.76
CA ARG A 135 -1.12 33.07 -33.85
C ARG A 135 -1.78 31.86 -34.50
N ARG A 136 -2.24 31.98 -35.75
CA ARG A 136 -2.84 30.86 -36.52
C ARG A 136 -1.85 29.70 -36.74
N ARG A 137 -0.60 29.97 -37.12
CA ARG A 137 0.44 28.92 -37.26
C ARG A 137 0.74 28.23 -35.93
N TRP A 138 0.85 28.97 -34.84
CA TRP A 138 1.09 28.39 -33.52
C TRP A 138 -0.07 27.50 -33.07
N ALA A 139 -1.31 27.98 -33.20
CA ALA A 139 -2.52 27.19 -32.93
C ALA A 139 -2.58 25.92 -33.78
N ALA A 140 -2.31 26.02 -35.08
CA ALA A 140 -2.25 24.87 -35.98
C ALA A 140 -1.17 23.84 -35.58
N GLY A 141 0.01 24.30 -35.14
CA GLY A 141 1.06 23.43 -34.61
C GLY A 141 0.64 22.69 -33.33
N THR A 142 0.04 23.41 -32.38
CA THR A 142 -0.51 22.83 -31.14
C THR A 142 -1.63 21.83 -31.43
N MET A 143 -2.53 22.14 -32.37
CA MET A 143 -3.59 21.23 -32.82
C MET A 143 -3.02 19.98 -33.51
N ALA A 144 -2.03 20.14 -34.40
CA ALA A 144 -1.37 19.02 -35.08
C ALA A 144 -0.67 18.10 -34.08
N MET A 145 0.04 18.63 -33.09
CA MET A 145 0.67 17.85 -32.03
C MET A 145 -0.35 17.12 -31.16
N ALA A 146 -1.44 17.79 -30.76
CA ALA A 146 -2.52 17.17 -30.00
C ALA A 146 -3.23 16.05 -30.80
N CYS A 147 -3.43 16.24 -32.11
CA CYS A 147 -3.97 15.22 -33.01
C CYS A 147 -3.01 14.04 -33.21
N TRP A 148 -1.71 14.30 -33.35
CA TRP A 148 -0.68 13.25 -33.43
C TRP A 148 -0.62 12.43 -32.14
N LEU A 149 -0.53 13.08 -30.96
CA LEU A 149 -0.59 12.40 -29.67
C LEU A 149 -1.88 11.59 -29.50
N ARG A 150 -3.04 12.14 -29.89
CA ARG A 150 -4.32 11.43 -29.87
C ARG A 150 -4.35 10.23 -30.83
N ALA A 151 -3.69 10.31 -31.99
CA ALA A 151 -3.54 9.20 -32.92
C ALA A 151 -2.60 8.11 -32.40
N GLN A 152 -1.45 8.47 -31.82
CA GLN A 152 -0.55 7.50 -31.18
C GLN A 152 -1.21 6.81 -29.99
N MET A 153 -1.90 7.56 -29.12
CA MET A 153 -2.66 6.98 -28.00
C MET A 153 -3.78 6.05 -28.48
N ARG A 154 -4.42 6.33 -29.63
CA ARG A 154 -5.38 5.39 -30.26
C ARG A 154 -4.68 4.12 -30.78
N ARG A 155 -3.52 4.24 -31.43
CA ARG A 155 -2.71 3.10 -31.91
C ARG A 155 -2.25 2.21 -30.76
N VAL A 156 -1.64 2.80 -29.72
CA VAL A 156 -1.17 2.09 -28.52
C VAL A 156 -2.33 1.41 -27.78
N ARG A 157 -3.49 2.07 -27.63
CA ARG A 157 -4.69 1.44 -27.03
C ARG A 157 -5.15 0.22 -27.84
N LYS A 158 -5.23 0.32 -29.17
CA LYS A 158 -5.58 -0.82 -30.03
C LYS A 158 -4.57 -1.97 -29.90
N ALA A 159 -3.27 -1.68 -29.90
CA ALA A 159 -2.21 -2.69 -29.73
C ALA A 159 -2.27 -3.39 -28.36
N LEU A 160 -2.53 -2.64 -27.28
CA LEU A 160 -2.72 -3.19 -25.93
C LEU A 160 -4.01 -4.02 -25.81
N GLN A 161 -5.10 -3.62 -26.49
CA GLN A 161 -6.33 -4.41 -26.57
C GLN A 161 -6.11 -5.73 -27.31
N ALA A 162 -5.43 -5.69 -28.47
CA ALA A 162 -5.07 -6.88 -29.23
C ALA A 162 -4.18 -7.83 -28.40
N ARG A 163 -3.09 -7.32 -27.79
CA ARG A 163 -2.19 -8.15 -26.96
C ARG A 163 -2.91 -8.77 -25.76
N ARG A 164 -3.81 -8.04 -25.09
CA ARG A 164 -4.65 -8.59 -24.00
C ARG A 164 -5.59 -9.70 -24.47
N ARG A 165 -6.16 -9.57 -25.66
CA ARG A 165 -6.97 -10.62 -26.28
C ARG A 165 -6.13 -11.87 -26.56
N THR A 166 -4.93 -11.71 -27.12
CA THR A 166 -3.98 -12.82 -27.32
C THR A 166 -3.59 -13.50 -26.00
N HIS A 167 -3.27 -12.74 -24.94
CA HIS A 167 -2.99 -13.30 -23.61
C HIS A 167 -4.15 -14.16 -23.07
N LEU A 168 -5.40 -13.76 -23.35
CA LEU A 168 -6.60 -14.50 -22.93
C LEU A 168 -6.82 -15.76 -23.77
N GLU A 169 -6.69 -15.67 -25.09
CA GLU A 169 -6.81 -16.80 -26.03
C GLU A 169 -5.73 -17.86 -25.74
N ASN A 170 -4.50 -17.43 -25.46
CA ASN A 170 -3.39 -18.30 -25.06
C ASN A 170 -3.64 -18.95 -23.67
N GLN A 171 -4.14 -18.20 -22.69
CA GLN A 171 -4.53 -18.78 -21.39
C GLN A 171 -5.66 -19.80 -21.54
N ARG A 172 -6.66 -19.60 -22.41
CA ARG A 172 -7.74 -20.58 -22.65
C ARG A 172 -7.18 -21.92 -23.13
N GLN A 173 -6.26 -21.90 -24.10
CA GLN A 173 -5.58 -23.10 -24.59
C GLN A 173 -4.77 -23.79 -23.48
N ARG A 174 -3.97 -23.03 -22.71
CA ARG A 174 -3.18 -23.59 -21.59
C ARG A 174 -4.05 -24.11 -20.45
N ALA A 175 -5.20 -23.50 -20.18
CA ALA A 175 -6.17 -23.96 -19.19
C ALA A 175 -6.88 -25.26 -19.63
N GLN A 176 -7.24 -25.38 -20.91
CA GLN A 176 -7.76 -26.64 -21.49
C GLN A 176 -6.72 -27.77 -21.39
N HIS A 177 -5.45 -27.49 -21.70
CA HIS A 177 -4.37 -28.47 -21.53
C HIS A 177 -4.13 -28.84 -20.06
N LEU A 178 -4.13 -27.86 -19.15
CA LEU A 178 -4.06 -28.08 -17.70
C LEU A 178 -5.21 -28.97 -17.22
N ALA A 179 -6.42 -28.76 -17.75
CA ALA A 179 -7.60 -29.52 -17.40
C ALA A 179 -7.53 -30.99 -17.85
N ALA A 180 -7.27 -31.22 -19.15
CA ALA A 180 -7.18 -32.57 -19.72
C ALA A 180 -6.10 -33.43 -19.03
N ASN A 181 -5.03 -32.81 -18.53
CA ASN A 181 -3.89 -33.50 -17.91
C ASN A 181 -3.89 -33.46 -16.37
N TRP A 182 -4.91 -32.88 -15.72
CA TRP A 182 -4.84 -32.50 -14.30
C TRP A 182 -4.42 -33.65 -13.37
N LYS A 183 -5.06 -34.81 -13.45
CA LYS A 183 -4.77 -35.99 -12.61
C LYS A 183 -3.31 -36.48 -12.75
N HIS A 184 -2.75 -36.41 -13.96
CA HIS A 184 -1.35 -36.78 -14.22
C HIS A 184 -0.35 -35.68 -13.81
N ILE A 185 -0.75 -34.41 -13.88
CA ILE A 185 0.06 -33.31 -13.34
C ILE A 185 0.15 -33.46 -11.81
N GLN A 186 -0.98 -33.68 -11.14
CA GLN A 186 -1.10 -33.84 -9.68
C GLN A 186 -0.28 -35.02 -9.13
N SER A 187 -0.25 -36.16 -9.80
CA SER A 187 0.57 -37.33 -9.40
C SER A 187 2.05 -37.23 -9.75
N SER A 188 2.51 -36.14 -10.36
CA SER A 188 3.88 -35.98 -10.85
C SER A 188 4.60 -34.77 -10.27
N LYS A 189 5.94 -34.77 -10.35
CA LYS A 189 6.76 -33.63 -9.92
C LYS A 189 6.42 -32.37 -10.71
N ARG A 190 6.08 -31.31 -9.99
CA ARG A 190 5.52 -30.06 -10.53
C ARG A 190 5.98 -28.84 -9.72
N THR A 191 6.00 -27.67 -10.37
CA THR A 191 6.40 -26.41 -9.74
C THR A 191 5.23 -25.44 -9.67
N ILE A 192 4.85 -25.05 -8.46
CA ILE A 192 3.76 -24.10 -8.21
C ILE A 192 4.33 -22.68 -8.08
N ILE A 193 3.95 -21.79 -9.00
CA ILE A 193 4.33 -20.37 -8.94
C ILE A 193 3.24 -19.60 -8.18
N HIS A 194 3.47 -19.32 -6.90
CA HIS A 194 2.57 -18.48 -6.12
C HIS A 194 2.83 -17.00 -6.39
N ILE A 195 1.78 -16.31 -6.84
CA ILE A 195 1.76 -14.86 -7.00
C ILE A 195 0.59 -14.33 -6.16
N PRO A 196 0.79 -13.96 -4.88
CA PRO A 196 -0.25 -13.43 -3.98
C PRO A 196 -0.62 -11.98 -4.34
N SER A 197 -0.94 -11.74 -5.61
CA SER A 197 -1.30 -10.44 -6.16
C SER A 197 -2.70 -10.03 -5.72
N LEU A 198 -2.84 -8.80 -5.23
CA LEU A 198 -4.14 -8.22 -4.94
C LEU A 198 -4.55 -7.30 -6.11
N GLY A 199 -5.13 -7.90 -7.15
CA GLY A 199 -5.57 -7.27 -8.41
C GLY A 199 -6.63 -6.15 -8.33
N TYR A 200 -6.84 -5.55 -7.15
CA TYR A 200 -7.88 -4.55 -6.89
C TYR A 200 -7.81 -3.30 -7.79
N SER A 201 -8.93 -2.56 -7.84
CA SER A 201 -9.02 -1.29 -8.55
C SER A 201 -8.00 -0.25 -8.04
N LYS A 202 -7.60 0.71 -8.88
CA LYS A 202 -6.68 1.78 -8.48
C LYS A 202 -7.24 2.60 -7.31
N SER A 203 -8.56 2.84 -7.29
CA SER A 203 -9.25 3.52 -6.19
C SER A 203 -9.07 2.82 -4.85
N GLN A 204 -9.28 1.50 -4.80
CA GLN A 204 -9.12 0.73 -3.56
C GLN A 204 -7.66 0.64 -3.13
N ARG A 205 -6.72 0.46 -4.07
CA ARG A 205 -5.27 0.43 -3.78
C ARG A 205 -4.71 1.74 -3.24
N LEU A 206 -5.38 2.88 -3.46
CA LEU A 206 -5.04 4.17 -2.86
C LEU A 206 -5.65 4.37 -1.46
N GLN A 207 -6.64 3.56 -1.07
CA GLN A 207 -7.25 3.55 0.27
C GLN A 207 -6.61 2.52 1.21
N LEU A 208 -5.66 1.72 0.72
CA LEU A 208 -4.95 0.70 1.50
C LEU A 208 -3.59 1.24 1.94
N LYS A 209 -3.33 1.16 3.25
CA LYS A 209 -1.98 1.27 3.81
C LYS A 209 -1.23 -0.05 3.63
N ASP A 210 0.10 0.00 3.60
CA ASP A 210 0.99 -1.16 3.69
C ASP A 210 0.63 -2.29 2.70
N PHE A 211 0.38 -1.90 1.45
CA PHE A 211 -0.19 -2.77 0.42
C PHE A 211 0.76 -3.87 -0.07
N ASP A 212 2.06 -3.72 0.14
CA ASP A 212 3.06 -4.80 0.01
C ASP A 212 2.90 -5.83 1.14
N VAL A 213 2.70 -5.38 2.39
CA VAL A 213 2.48 -6.24 3.55
C VAL A 213 1.17 -7.02 3.40
N LEU A 214 0.10 -6.36 2.94
CA LEU A 214 -1.18 -7.00 2.63
C LEU A 214 -1.09 -8.05 1.51
N GLN A 215 -0.16 -7.91 0.57
CA GLN A 215 0.12 -8.94 -0.45
C GLN A 215 1.06 -10.04 0.09
N ASN A 216 1.76 -9.83 1.21
CA ASN A 216 2.67 -10.81 1.81
C ASN A 216 2.08 -11.56 3.02
N THR A 217 0.84 -11.31 3.44
CA THR A 217 0.16 -12.11 4.50
C THR A 217 0.12 -13.59 4.14
N GLN A 218 0.06 -13.90 2.84
CA GLN A 218 -0.03 -15.25 2.29
C GLN A 218 1.35 -15.90 2.03
N ILE A 219 2.43 -15.43 2.65
CA ILE A 219 3.76 -16.09 2.57
C ILE A 219 3.72 -17.55 3.07
N SER A 220 2.74 -17.89 3.90
CA SER A 220 2.43 -19.25 4.33
C SER A 220 2.05 -20.21 3.17
N ARG A 221 1.78 -19.72 1.95
CA ARG A 221 1.74 -20.53 0.71
C ARG A 221 3.03 -21.29 0.41
N LEU A 222 4.17 -20.92 1.01
CA LEU A 222 5.39 -21.74 0.98
C LEU A 222 5.17 -23.17 1.50
N SER A 223 4.11 -23.38 2.30
CA SER A 223 3.72 -24.68 2.87
C SER A 223 3.22 -25.70 1.84
N ASP A 224 2.95 -25.29 0.59
CA ASP A 224 2.58 -26.23 -0.49
C ASP A 224 3.70 -27.26 -0.78
N VAL A 225 4.94 -27.02 -0.32
CA VAL A 225 6.01 -28.04 -0.25
C VAL A 225 5.67 -29.25 0.62
N ARG A 226 4.54 -29.27 1.34
CA ARG A 226 4.06 -30.46 2.04
C ARG A 226 3.91 -31.67 1.13
N ASP A 227 3.52 -31.43 -0.12
CA ASP A 227 3.56 -32.45 -1.17
C ASP A 227 5.01 -32.65 -1.62
N GLU A 228 5.52 -33.87 -1.52
CA GLU A 228 6.89 -34.24 -1.90
C GLU A 228 7.16 -34.07 -3.41
N ASN A 229 6.10 -34.00 -4.22
CA ASN A 229 6.16 -33.73 -5.66
C ASN A 229 6.08 -32.23 -6.00
N VAL A 230 5.95 -31.34 -5.01
CA VAL A 230 5.87 -29.89 -5.23
C VAL A 230 7.21 -29.20 -4.96
N ASP A 231 7.67 -28.45 -5.96
CA ASP A 231 8.56 -27.29 -5.78
C ASP A 231 7.71 -26.00 -5.73
N VAL A 232 8.01 -25.08 -4.82
CA VAL A 232 7.34 -23.76 -4.74
C VAL A 232 8.23 -22.64 -5.28
N ILE A 233 7.69 -21.80 -6.17
CA ILE A 233 8.26 -20.48 -6.47
C ILE A 233 7.32 -19.42 -5.89
N TYR A 234 7.73 -18.77 -4.80
CA TYR A 234 6.94 -17.70 -4.18
C TYR A 234 7.46 -16.34 -4.67
N VAL A 235 6.59 -15.59 -5.33
CA VAL A 235 6.86 -14.20 -5.70
C VAL A 235 6.52 -13.32 -4.49
N SER A 236 7.51 -12.62 -3.92
CA SER A 236 7.28 -11.74 -2.77
C SER A 236 7.14 -10.27 -3.21
N PRO A 237 6.14 -9.52 -2.69
CA PRO A 237 5.94 -8.11 -3.00
C PRO A 237 6.96 -7.17 -2.33
N ARG A 238 7.95 -7.70 -1.61
CA ARG A 238 9.03 -6.93 -0.99
C ARG A 238 10.33 -7.76 -0.92
N PRO A 239 11.50 -7.14 -0.74
CA PRO A 239 12.69 -7.85 -0.30
C PRO A 239 12.48 -8.44 1.11
N LEU A 240 12.93 -9.67 1.32
CA LEU A 240 12.90 -10.35 2.62
C LEU A 240 14.31 -10.47 3.20
N GLY A 241 14.47 -10.17 4.49
CA GLY A 241 15.73 -10.34 5.19
C GLY A 241 16.17 -11.81 5.25
N LYS A 242 17.49 -12.05 5.27
CA LYS A 242 18.08 -13.40 5.31
C LYS A 242 17.51 -14.25 6.45
N ASP A 243 17.19 -13.62 7.57
CA ASP A 243 16.72 -14.25 8.80
C ASP A 243 15.24 -14.67 8.71
N ILE A 244 14.41 -13.93 7.97
CA ILE A 244 13.05 -14.34 7.61
C ILE A 244 13.09 -15.57 6.69
N VAL A 245 13.98 -15.56 5.68
CA VAL A 245 14.15 -16.71 4.77
C VAL A 245 14.74 -17.92 5.52
N ARG A 246 15.62 -17.72 6.49
CA ARG A 246 16.16 -18.78 7.36
C ARG A 246 15.10 -19.33 8.33
N TYR A 247 14.22 -18.47 8.85
CA TYR A 247 13.09 -18.85 9.70
C TYR A 247 12.13 -19.77 8.94
N TYR A 248 11.63 -19.35 7.76
CA TYR A 248 10.75 -20.19 6.94
C TYR A 248 11.45 -21.45 6.41
N ALA A 249 12.74 -21.42 6.09
CA ALA A 249 13.49 -22.62 5.73
C ALA A 249 13.41 -23.67 6.85
N ARG A 250 13.85 -23.32 8.06
CA ARG A 250 13.79 -24.21 9.23
C ARG A 250 12.36 -24.68 9.53
N LEU A 251 11.39 -23.77 9.49
CA LEU A 251 9.99 -24.07 9.81
C LEU A 251 9.37 -25.10 8.85
N LEU A 252 9.82 -25.14 7.59
CA LEU A 252 9.36 -26.10 6.57
C LEU A 252 10.22 -27.39 6.55
N GLU A 253 11.50 -27.30 6.92
CA GLU A 253 12.40 -28.46 7.09
C GLU A 253 11.86 -29.47 8.13
N PHE A 254 11.12 -29.03 9.14
CA PHE A 254 10.49 -29.90 10.15
C PHE A 254 9.21 -30.62 9.71
N GLY A 255 8.63 -30.29 8.55
CA GLY A 255 7.33 -30.83 8.11
C GLY A 255 7.41 -32.12 7.27
N GLY A 256 8.60 -32.67 7.05
CA GLY A 256 8.80 -33.92 6.31
C GLY A 256 8.67 -35.17 7.17
N PRO A 257 8.64 -36.38 6.56
CA PRO A 257 8.74 -37.63 7.30
C PRO A 257 10.01 -37.68 8.15
N ALA A 258 9.91 -38.20 9.38
CA ALA A 258 11.03 -38.27 10.31
C ALA A 258 12.07 -39.30 9.84
N VAL A 259 13.02 -38.85 9.02
CA VAL A 259 14.28 -39.58 8.76
C VAL A 259 14.98 -39.74 10.11
N THR A 260 15.30 -40.99 10.48
CA THR A 260 15.90 -41.32 11.77
C THR A 260 17.23 -40.59 11.95
N ALA A 261 17.28 -39.67 12.91
CA ALA A 261 18.48 -38.94 13.28
C ALA A 261 19.47 -39.90 13.97
N GLY A 262 20.38 -40.49 13.19
CA GLY A 262 21.57 -41.17 13.70
C GLY A 262 22.67 -40.16 14.00
N ASP A 263 23.36 -40.34 15.12
CA ASP A 263 24.28 -39.36 15.70
C ASP A 263 25.42 -38.94 14.76
N SER A 264 25.33 -37.73 14.22
CA SER A 264 26.35 -37.12 13.34
C SER A 264 26.26 -35.58 13.32
N ASP A 265 26.07 -34.99 14.51
CA ASP A 265 25.92 -33.55 14.74
C ASP A 265 27.19 -32.74 14.42
N THR A 266 27.38 -32.44 13.14
CA THR A 266 28.02 -31.20 12.63
C THR A 266 27.92 -31.09 11.10
N ALA A 267 28.09 -32.20 10.37
CA ALA A 267 28.16 -32.19 8.91
C ALA A 267 26.78 -32.13 8.20
N ALA A 268 25.72 -32.68 8.82
CA ALA A 268 24.40 -32.77 8.18
C ALA A 268 23.63 -31.43 8.09
N HIS A 269 23.96 -30.43 8.92
CA HIS A 269 23.23 -29.16 8.95
C HIS A 269 23.51 -28.24 7.75
N SER A 270 24.64 -28.42 7.06
CA SER A 270 24.99 -27.65 5.85
C SER A 270 24.42 -28.27 4.57
N SER A 271 24.23 -29.59 4.52
CA SER A 271 23.62 -30.28 3.37
C SER A 271 22.11 -30.09 3.31
N ALA A 272 21.41 -30.12 4.46
CA ALA A 272 19.96 -29.88 4.53
C ALA A 272 19.56 -28.53 3.90
N LEU A 273 20.35 -27.47 4.17
CA LEU A 273 20.08 -26.12 3.67
C LEU A 273 20.16 -25.95 2.14
N ASN A 274 20.74 -26.93 1.43
CA ASN A 274 20.85 -26.93 -0.03
C ASN A 274 19.65 -27.58 -0.74
N ASN A 275 18.87 -28.45 -0.07
CA ASN A 275 17.77 -29.19 -0.70
C ASN A 275 16.42 -28.45 -0.61
N LYS A 276 16.44 -27.14 -0.89
CA LYS A 276 15.26 -26.26 -0.74
C LYS A 276 14.29 -26.41 -1.91
N ARG A 277 13.22 -27.18 -1.68
CA ARG A 277 12.03 -27.27 -2.56
C ARG A 277 11.19 -25.98 -2.61
N PHE A 278 11.71 -24.84 -2.12
CA PHE A 278 11.12 -23.53 -2.38
C PHE A 278 12.17 -22.49 -2.77
N THR A 279 11.78 -21.58 -3.67
CA THR A 279 12.57 -20.42 -4.07
C THR A 279 11.73 -19.15 -3.95
N ILE A 280 12.29 -18.13 -3.32
CA ILE A 280 11.68 -16.79 -3.25
C ILE A 280 12.27 -15.89 -4.34
N VAL A 281 11.41 -15.18 -5.05
CA VAL A 281 11.76 -14.19 -6.09
C VAL A 281 11.07 -12.87 -5.77
N THR A 282 11.85 -11.79 -5.64
CA THR A 282 11.34 -10.42 -5.49
C THR A 282 11.43 -9.70 -6.84
N PRO A 283 10.36 -9.06 -7.35
CA PRO A 283 10.41 -8.30 -8.61
C PRO A 283 11.23 -7.00 -8.49
N GLU A 284 12.21 -6.78 -9.38
CA GLU A 284 13.05 -5.57 -9.32
C GLU A 284 12.29 -4.25 -9.57
N ALA A 285 11.10 -4.29 -10.19
CA ALA A 285 10.28 -3.10 -10.43
C ALA A 285 9.81 -2.39 -9.14
N LEU A 286 9.94 -3.00 -7.97
CA LEU A 286 9.76 -2.34 -6.67
C LEU A 286 10.73 -1.17 -6.48
N GLU A 287 11.96 -1.27 -7.00
CA GLU A 287 12.96 -0.19 -6.95
C GLU A 287 12.62 0.96 -7.90
N TYR A 288 11.94 0.67 -9.02
CA TYR A 288 11.57 1.66 -10.04
C TYR A 288 10.26 2.39 -9.75
N PHE A 289 9.38 1.82 -8.91
CA PHE A 289 8.05 2.37 -8.63
C PHE A 289 7.69 2.44 -7.12
N PRO A 290 8.59 2.89 -6.22
CA PRO A 290 8.39 2.79 -4.77
C PRO A 290 7.16 3.57 -4.24
N THR A 291 6.74 4.62 -4.94
CA THR A 291 5.57 5.44 -4.59
C THR A 291 4.25 4.92 -5.17
N HIS A 292 4.26 3.84 -5.95
CA HIS A 292 3.09 3.34 -6.65
C HIS A 292 2.54 2.07 -6.02
N SER A 293 1.36 2.17 -5.38
CA SER A 293 0.59 1.03 -4.87
C SER A 293 0.08 0.14 -6.04
N MET A 294 0.97 -0.71 -6.59
CA MET A 294 0.71 -1.64 -7.69
C MET A 294 0.53 -3.07 -7.19
N CYS A 295 -0.32 -3.83 -7.86
CA CYS A 295 -0.47 -5.25 -7.58
C CYS A 295 0.73 -6.05 -8.10
N LEU A 296 1.04 -7.16 -7.43
CA LEU A 296 2.26 -7.92 -7.62
C LEU A 296 2.48 -8.43 -9.06
N SER A 297 1.42 -8.82 -9.77
CA SER A 297 1.52 -9.23 -11.18
C SER A 297 1.95 -8.07 -12.08
N THR A 298 1.54 -6.83 -11.77
CA THR A 298 1.98 -5.64 -12.51
C THR A 298 3.47 -5.36 -12.27
N LEU A 299 3.93 -5.51 -11.02
CA LEU A 299 5.35 -5.36 -10.67
C LEU A 299 6.21 -6.44 -11.34
N LEU A 300 5.78 -7.71 -11.29
CA LEU A 300 6.48 -8.82 -11.94
C LEU A 300 6.53 -8.67 -13.47
N LYS A 301 5.42 -8.25 -14.09
CA LYS A 301 5.35 -7.92 -15.52
C LYS A 301 6.36 -6.84 -15.96
N TYR A 302 6.71 -5.91 -15.08
CA TYR A 302 7.75 -4.89 -15.34
C TYR A 302 9.14 -5.30 -14.83
N SER A 303 9.33 -6.56 -14.44
CA SER A 303 10.57 -7.11 -13.85
C SER A 303 11.20 -8.19 -14.74
N PRO A 304 11.85 -7.83 -15.87
CA PRO A 304 12.40 -8.79 -16.83
C PRO A 304 13.59 -9.61 -16.32
N ARG A 305 14.23 -9.26 -15.21
CA ARG A 305 15.23 -10.11 -14.52
C ARG A 305 14.52 -11.16 -13.68
N ALA A 306 13.54 -10.78 -12.86
CA ALA A 306 12.71 -11.71 -12.10
C ALA A 306 11.97 -12.72 -13.01
N LEU A 307 11.35 -12.24 -14.10
CA LEU A 307 10.67 -13.11 -15.08
C LEU A 307 11.63 -14.12 -15.72
N ARG A 308 12.82 -13.70 -16.18
CA ARG A 308 13.83 -14.62 -16.71
C ARG A 308 14.30 -15.63 -15.65
N ARG A 309 14.49 -15.21 -14.39
CA ARG A 309 14.83 -16.12 -13.29
C ARG A 309 13.75 -17.18 -13.07
N ILE A 310 12.47 -16.80 -13.05
CA ILE A 310 11.36 -17.75 -12.91
C ILE A 310 11.29 -18.69 -14.12
N ARG A 311 11.41 -18.15 -15.34
CA ARG A 311 11.40 -18.93 -16.60
C ARG A 311 12.50 -20.00 -16.62
N ASN A 312 13.71 -19.65 -16.20
CA ASN A 312 14.82 -20.60 -16.10
C ASN A 312 14.58 -21.68 -15.03
N LEU A 313 13.92 -21.35 -13.91
CA LEU A 313 13.60 -22.31 -12.85
C LEU A 313 12.52 -23.34 -13.26
N VAL A 314 11.58 -22.96 -14.15
CA VAL A 314 10.52 -23.85 -14.65
C VAL A 314 10.81 -24.48 -16.02
N GLN A 315 11.94 -24.15 -16.65
CA GLN A 315 12.31 -24.70 -17.95
C GLN A 315 12.41 -26.23 -17.90
N GLY A 316 11.64 -26.91 -18.75
CA GLY A 316 11.55 -28.39 -18.77
C GLY A 316 10.73 -29.01 -17.62
N ARG A 317 10.17 -28.21 -16.70
CA ARG A 317 9.31 -28.69 -15.59
C ARG A 317 7.83 -28.46 -15.90
N ARG A 318 6.95 -29.25 -15.28
CA ARG A 318 5.51 -28.99 -15.29
C ARG A 318 5.22 -27.87 -14.29
N ALA A 319 4.71 -26.74 -14.74
CA ALA A 319 4.48 -25.58 -13.86
C ALA A 319 3.16 -24.85 -14.17
N TYR A 320 2.57 -24.27 -13.12
CA TYR A 320 1.38 -23.41 -13.22
C TYR A 320 1.44 -22.29 -12.17
N ILE A 321 0.73 -21.20 -12.43
CA ILE A 321 0.59 -20.05 -11.53
C ILE A 321 -0.65 -20.23 -10.65
N VAL A 322 -0.50 -20.00 -9.34
CA VAL A 322 -1.62 -19.84 -8.41
C VAL A 322 -1.64 -18.38 -7.93
N GLY A 323 -2.58 -17.61 -8.47
CA GLY A 323 -2.71 -16.18 -8.20
C GLY A 323 -3.31 -15.83 -6.83
N GLY A 324 -3.57 -14.55 -6.63
CA GLY A 324 -4.41 -14.01 -5.56
C GLY A 324 -5.78 -13.61 -6.13
N VAL A 325 -6.04 -12.30 -6.23
CA VAL A 325 -7.21 -11.73 -6.92
C VAL A 325 -6.88 -11.54 -8.40
N ALA A 326 -7.59 -12.25 -9.28
CA ALA A 326 -7.29 -12.33 -10.70
C ALA A 326 -7.29 -10.97 -11.43
N HIS A 327 -6.26 -10.73 -12.22
CA HIS A 327 -5.99 -9.47 -12.90
C HIS A 327 -5.49 -9.69 -14.33
N ALA A 328 -5.73 -8.73 -15.24
CA ALA A 328 -5.31 -8.84 -16.64
C ALA A 328 -3.78 -8.98 -16.84
N ASP A 329 -2.98 -8.61 -15.84
CA ASP A 329 -1.52 -8.76 -15.89
C ASP A 329 -1.03 -10.12 -15.35
N ASP A 330 -1.86 -10.92 -14.68
CA ASP A 330 -1.54 -12.34 -14.43
C ASP A 330 -1.42 -13.11 -15.75
N LEU A 331 -2.32 -12.85 -16.69
CA LEU A 331 -2.30 -13.44 -18.04
C LEU A 331 -1.05 -13.02 -18.82
N ALA A 332 -0.61 -11.77 -18.65
CA ALA A 332 0.60 -11.26 -19.28
C ALA A 332 1.88 -11.91 -18.72
N VAL A 333 1.93 -12.17 -17.41
CA VAL A 333 3.01 -12.94 -16.76
C VAL A 333 2.97 -14.41 -17.20
N ALA A 334 1.78 -15.01 -17.26
CA ALA A 334 1.56 -16.40 -17.67
C ALA A 334 2.03 -16.66 -19.11
N ASP A 335 1.78 -15.73 -20.04
CA ASP A 335 2.28 -15.79 -21.42
C ASP A 335 3.81 -15.66 -21.50
N GLU A 336 4.42 -14.76 -20.73
CA GLU A 336 5.88 -14.56 -20.75
C GLU A 336 6.65 -15.74 -20.11
N LEU A 337 5.99 -16.48 -19.21
CA LEU A 337 6.53 -17.70 -18.60
C LEU A 337 6.12 -18.99 -19.33
N GLY A 338 5.13 -18.94 -20.23
CA GLY A 338 4.62 -20.10 -20.98
C GLY A 338 3.73 -21.06 -20.19
N VAL A 339 3.19 -20.65 -19.03
CA VAL A 339 2.50 -21.51 -18.05
C VAL A 339 1.00 -21.19 -17.92
N ALA A 340 0.19 -22.15 -17.48
CA ALA A 340 -1.22 -21.91 -17.18
C ALA A 340 -1.40 -21.15 -15.85
N VAL A 341 -2.40 -20.27 -15.75
CA VAL A 341 -2.94 -19.80 -14.46
C VAL A 341 -4.03 -20.77 -13.98
N LEU A 342 -3.95 -21.22 -12.73
CA LEU A 342 -5.02 -21.94 -12.04
C LEU A 342 -5.93 -20.91 -11.35
N GLY A 343 -6.88 -20.38 -12.11
CA GLY A 343 -7.84 -19.36 -11.67
C GLY A 343 -8.86 -19.01 -12.76
N PRO A 344 -9.95 -18.31 -12.40
CA PRO A 344 -10.93 -17.80 -13.36
C PRO A 344 -10.34 -16.73 -14.29
N GLU A 345 -10.97 -16.51 -15.44
CA GLU A 345 -10.64 -15.35 -16.28
C GLU A 345 -10.91 -14.04 -15.52
N PRO A 346 -10.05 -12.99 -15.64
CA PRO A 346 -10.22 -11.76 -14.86
C PRO A 346 -11.58 -11.07 -15.03
N ALA A 347 -12.23 -11.19 -16.20
CA ALA A 347 -13.57 -10.66 -16.43
C ALA A 347 -14.68 -11.48 -15.72
N VAL A 348 -14.54 -12.80 -15.68
CA VAL A 348 -15.43 -13.72 -14.94
C VAL A 348 -15.26 -13.50 -13.44
N ALA A 349 -14.02 -13.37 -12.98
CA ALA A 349 -13.68 -13.04 -11.60
C ALA A 349 -14.28 -11.68 -11.17
N GLN A 350 -14.18 -10.66 -12.03
CA GLN A 350 -14.77 -9.34 -11.76
C GLN A 350 -16.31 -9.36 -11.74
N LEU A 351 -16.97 -10.26 -12.48
CA LEU A 351 -18.43 -10.36 -12.54
C LEU A 351 -19.05 -11.15 -11.37
N TYR A 352 -18.36 -12.20 -10.90
CA TYR A 352 -18.87 -13.12 -9.88
C TYR A 352 -18.20 -12.99 -8.51
N GLY A 353 -17.06 -12.30 -8.41
CA GLY A 353 -16.39 -11.95 -7.15
C GLY A 353 -16.93 -10.65 -6.51
N THR A 354 -18.03 -10.09 -7.00
CA THR A 354 -18.80 -9.05 -6.28
C THR A 354 -19.88 -9.68 -5.41
N LYS A 355 -20.42 -8.93 -4.45
CA LYS A 355 -21.49 -9.41 -3.56
C LYS A 355 -22.75 -9.83 -4.33
N SER A 356 -23.19 -9.02 -5.28
CA SER A 356 -24.28 -9.36 -6.21
C SER A 356 -23.91 -10.52 -7.13
N GLY A 357 -22.65 -10.58 -7.58
CA GLY A 357 -22.09 -11.70 -8.34
C GLY A 357 -22.17 -13.04 -7.60
N GLY A 358 -21.70 -13.09 -6.36
CA GLY A 358 -21.78 -14.26 -5.48
C GLY A 358 -23.22 -14.67 -5.19
N ARG A 359 -24.13 -13.71 -4.98
CA ARG A 359 -25.57 -13.98 -4.84
C ARG A 359 -26.16 -14.66 -6.10
N ARG A 360 -25.70 -14.30 -7.31
CA ARG A 360 -26.06 -14.98 -8.57
C ARG A 360 -25.44 -16.39 -8.70
N ILE A 361 -24.30 -16.66 -8.07
CA ILE A 361 -23.77 -18.04 -7.93
C ILE A 361 -24.67 -18.84 -6.99
N PHE A 362 -25.00 -18.31 -5.81
CA PHE A 362 -25.79 -19.00 -4.79
C PHE A 362 -27.22 -19.31 -5.24
N ALA A 363 -27.88 -18.38 -5.92
CA ALA A 363 -29.18 -18.62 -6.55
C ALA A 363 -29.09 -19.75 -7.60
N GLY A 364 -28.06 -19.73 -8.46
CA GLY A 364 -27.81 -20.80 -9.44
C GLY A 364 -27.27 -22.11 -8.86
N ALA A 365 -26.92 -22.14 -7.57
CA ALA A 365 -26.59 -23.32 -6.79
C ALA A 365 -27.78 -23.78 -5.92
N GLU A 366 -28.90 -23.04 -5.95
CA GLU A 366 -30.11 -23.28 -5.15
C GLU A 366 -29.81 -23.45 -3.65
N VAL A 367 -28.77 -22.78 -3.14
CA VAL A 367 -28.40 -22.84 -1.71
C VAL A 367 -29.17 -21.78 -0.93
N ALA A 368 -29.45 -22.06 0.34
CA ALA A 368 -30.10 -21.07 1.20
C ALA A 368 -29.19 -19.84 1.36
N VAL A 369 -29.78 -18.66 1.14
CA VAL A 369 -29.16 -17.34 1.27
C VAL A 369 -30.02 -16.46 2.15
N PRO A 370 -29.50 -15.36 2.72
CA PRO A 370 -30.35 -14.41 3.44
C PRO A 370 -31.38 -13.79 2.48
N PRO A 371 -32.64 -13.55 2.91
CA PRO A 371 -33.58 -12.71 2.19
C PRO A 371 -32.95 -11.36 1.82
N GLY A 372 -33.11 -10.91 0.58
CA GLY A 372 -32.37 -9.75 0.08
C GLY A 372 -32.28 -9.65 -1.44
N GLN A 373 -31.71 -8.54 -1.92
CA GLN A 373 -31.60 -8.19 -3.32
C GLN A 373 -30.21 -7.59 -3.62
N GLY A 374 -29.62 -8.00 -4.75
CA GLY A 374 -28.38 -7.42 -5.29
C GLY A 374 -28.62 -6.48 -6.46
N ASP A 375 -27.54 -6.02 -7.07
CA ASP A 375 -27.54 -5.15 -8.26
C ASP A 375 -28.30 -3.82 -8.02
N ILE A 376 -28.12 -3.22 -6.84
CA ILE A 376 -28.74 -1.95 -6.43
C ILE A 376 -27.83 -0.77 -6.74
N TYR A 377 -28.28 0.13 -7.65
CA TYR A 377 -27.50 1.27 -8.16
C TYR A 377 -28.20 2.64 -8.02
N SER A 378 -29.52 2.70 -7.79
CA SER A 378 -30.23 3.97 -7.54
C SER A 378 -30.87 4.05 -6.16
N LEU A 379 -31.14 5.28 -5.71
CA LEU A 379 -31.74 5.56 -4.40
C LEU A 379 -33.19 5.06 -4.33
N ASP A 380 -33.96 5.24 -5.40
CA ASP A 380 -35.36 4.81 -5.49
C ASP A 380 -35.46 3.27 -5.53
N GLN A 381 -34.52 2.64 -6.25
CA GLN A 381 -34.36 1.18 -6.25
C GLN A 381 -34.03 0.67 -4.85
N LEU A 382 -33.11 1.32 -4.12
CA LEU A 382 -32.77 0.97 -2.75
C LEU A 382 -33.99 1.04 -1.82
N HIS A 383 -34.67 2.20 -1.79
CA HIS A 383 -35.80 2.44 -0.88
C HIS A 383 -36.98 1.51 -1.17
N GLY A 384 -37.45 1.46 -2.43
CA GLY A 384 -38.61 0.64 -2.81
C GLY A 384 -38.35 -0.86 -2.68
N THR A 385 -37.10 -1.31 -2.89
CA THR A 385 -36.72 -2.72 -2.68
C THR A 385 -36.66 -3.07 -1.21
N LEU A 386 -36.08 -2.20 -0.37
CA LEU A 386 -36.01 -2.41 1.07
C LEU A 386 -37.41 -2.40 1.70
N ALA A 387 -38.30 -1.48 1.31
CA ALA A 387 -39.69 -1.46 1.76
C ALA A 387 -40.42 -2.79 1.50
N ARG A 388 -40.29 -3.34 0.28
CA ARG A 388 -40.84 -4.67 -0.07
C ARG A 388 -40.18 -5.78 0.74
N LEU A 389 -38.86 -5.82 0.82
CA LEU A 389 -38.11 -6.85 1.57
C LEU A 389 -38.51 -6.86 3.05
N MET A 390 -38.71 -5.69 3.67
CA MET A 390 -39.13 -5.58 5.06
C MET A 390 -40.56 -6.09 5.27
N ALA A 391 -41.52 -5.70 4.43
CA ALA A 391 -42.90 -6.17 4.51
C ALA A 391 -43.02 -7.70 4.27
N HIS A 392 -42.19 -8.27 3.39
CA HIS A 392 -42.15 -9.72 3.15
C HIS A 392 -41.46 -10.51 4.29
N ASN A 393 -40.61 -9.87 5.10
CA ASN A 393 -39.74 -10.54 6.07
C ASN A 393 -39.84 -9.87 7.46
N MET A 394 -41.06 -9.77 7.99
CA MET A 394 -41.40 -9.06 9.25
C MET A 394 -40.66 -9.56 10.52
N GLU A 395 -40.00 -10.72 10.46
CA GLU A 395 -39.15 -11.25 11.54
C GLU A 395 -37.73 -10.64 11.56
N VAL A 396 -37.30 -10.00 10.47
CA VAL A 396 -35.93 -9.48 10.29
C VAL A 396 -35.77 -8.12 10.96
N ARG A 397 -35.17 -8.16 12.16
CA ARG A 397 -34.90 -6.96 12.98
C ARG A 397 -33.78 -6.07 12.45
N ARG A 398 -32.83 -6.61 11.67
CA ARG A 398 -31.62 -5.90 11.21
C ARG A 398 -31.37 -6.17 9.73
N TRP A 399 -31.08 -5.11 8.99
CA TRP A 399 -30.74 -5.14 7.57
C TRP A 399 -29.29 -4.77 7.34
N ILE A 400 -28.62 -5.46 6.43
CA ILE A 400 -27.19 -5.33 6.10
C ILE A 400 -27.08 -4.77 4.68
N PHE A 401 -26.17 -3.83 4.49
CA PHE A 401 -25.83 -3.21 3.20
C PHE A 401 -24.37 -3.57 2.88
N LYS A 402 -24.12 -4.24 1.75
CA LYS A 402 -22.77 -4.68 1.33
C LYS A 402 -22.42 -4.08 -0.04
N MET A 403 -21.35 -3.28 -0.13
CA MET A 403 -20.85 -2.76 -1.42
C MET A 403 -20.25 -3.87 -2.29
N ASP A 404 -20.58 -3.89 -3.57
CA ASP A 404 -20.26 -5.00 -4.48
C ASP A 404 -18.77 -5.32 -4.59
N SER A 405 -17.93 -4.31 -4.78
CA SER A 405 -16.49 -4.48 -5.07
C SER A 405 -15.62 -4.62 -3.82
N GLU A 406 -16.20 -4.58 -2.61
CA GLU A 406 -15.45 -4.32 -1.37
C GLU A 406 -15.32 -5.56 -0.47
N PHE A 407 -14.23 -5.63 0.31
CA PHE A 407 -13.78 -6.87 0.96
C PHE A 407 -13.46 -6.67 2.45
N GLY A 408 -13.41 -7.77 3.21
CA GLY A 408 -13.00 -7.76 4.62
C GLY A 408 -13.86 -6.84 5.51
N GLY A 409 -15.16 -6.75 5.24
CA GLY A 409 -16.12 -5.92 5.99
C GLY A 409 -16.00 -4.40 5.79
N ARG A 410 -15.04 -3.89 5.00
CA ARG A 410 -14.81 -2.43 4.85
C ARG A 410 -15.99 -1.69 4.23
N GLY A 411 -16.76 -2.37 3.38
CA GLY A 411 -17.93 -1.85 2.67
C GLY A 411 -19.26 -2.38 3.21
N THR A 412 -19.31 -2.74 4.49
CA THR A 412 -20.52 -3.19 5.18
C THR A 412 -21.11 -2.08 6.04
N ALA A 413 -22.42 -1.89 5.99
CA ALA A 413 -23.21 -1.12 6.95
C ALA A 413 -24.42 -1.94 7.42
N PHE A 414 -25.08 -1.53 8.50
CA PHE A 414 -26.31 -2.12 8.97
C PHE A 414 -27.30 -1.07 9.47
N CYS A 415 -28.59 -1.41 9.54
CA CYS A 415 -29.62 -0.59 10.17
C CYS A 415 -30.65 -1.47 10.86
N ASP A 416 -31.10 -1.05 12.06
CA ASP A 416 -32.07 -1.79 12.87
C ASP A 416 -33.50 -1.28 12.64
N ALA A 417 -34.40 -2.19 12.29
CA ALA A 417 -35.78 -1.90 11.89
C ALA A 417 -36.65 -1.37 13.05
N CYS A 418 -36.24 -1.60 14.29
CA CYS A 418 -36.90 -1.05 15.48
C CYS A 418 -36.81 0.49 15.60
N HIS A 419 -36.01 1.16 14.75
CA HIS A 419 -35.96 2.62 14.67
C HIS A 419 -36.89 3.23 13.61
N LEU A 420 -37.68 2.42 12.88
CA LEU A 420 -38.81 2.91 12.07
C LEU A 420 -40.03 3.11 12.97
N SER A 421 -40.69 4.26 12.85
CA SER A 421 -41.87 4.61 13.65
C SER A 421 -43.05 3.69 13.33
N CYS A 422 -43.26 3.36 12.05
CA CYS A 422 -44.32 2.46 11.61
C CYS A 422 -44.07 0.96 11.89
N TYR A 423 -42.86 0.55 12.29
CA TYR A 423 -42.51 -0.87 12.44
C TYR A 423 -43.32 -1.60 13.53
N SER A 424 -43.61 -0.92 14.64
CA SER A 424 -44.43 -1.47 15.73
C SER A 424 -45.87 -1.76 15.28
N TRP A 425 -46.48 -0.83 14.54
CA TRP A 425 -47.80 -0.98 13.93
C TRP A 425 -47.80 -2.06 12.83
N ALA A 426 -46.83 -2.06 11.92
CA ALA A 426 -46.72 -3.06 10.86
C ALA A 426 -46.59 -4.48 11.43
N LEU A 427 -45.86 -4.65 12.55
CA LEU A 427 -45.74 -5.91 13.26
C LEU A 427 -47.04 -6.32 13.99
N GLN A 428 -47.89 -5.37 14.39
CA GLN A 428 -49.23 -5.66 14.90
C GLN A 428 -50.17 -6.12 13.78
N GLU A 429 -50.14 -5.48 12.60
CA GLU A 429 -50.94 -5.90 11.44
C GLU A 429 -50.55 -7.30 10.93
N TYR A 430 -49.24 -7.60 10.85
CA TYR A 430 -48.73 -8.94 10.55
C TYR A 430 -49.28 -10.00 11.52
N LYS A 431 -49.29 -9.70 12.82
CA LYS A 431 -49.86 -10.58 13.86
C LYS A 431 -51.38 -10.70 13.80
N ARG A 432 -52.08 -9.66 13.33
CA ARG A 432 -53.55 -9.65 13.20
C ARG A 432 -54.05 -10.48 12.03
N LEU A 433 -53.31 -10.49 10.92
CA LEU A 433 -53.66 -11.24 9.71
C LEU A 433 -53.06 -12.64 9.66
N GLY A 434 -51.91 -12.86 10.30
CA GLY A 434 -51.19 -14.12 10.27
C GLY A 434 -50.44 -14.36 8.94
N PRO A 435 -49.48 -15.31 8.91
CA PRO A 435 -48.56 -15.46 7.77
C PRO A 435 -49.25 -15.90 6.47
N GLU A 436 -50.35 -16.64 6.55
CA GLU A 436 -51.09 -17.14 5.39
C GLU A 436 -51.77 -15.98 4.63
N LEU A 437 -52.62 -15.19 5.30
CA LEU A 437 -53.28 -14.04 4.69
C LEU A 437 -52.31 -12.89 4.35
N TRP A 438 -51.20 -12.76 5.08
CA TRP A 438 -50.14 -11.82 4.75
C TRP A 438 -49.44 -12.14 3.41
N SER A 439 -49.47 -13.40 2.98
CA SER A 439 -48.82 -13.84 1.75
C SER A 439 -49.58 -13.49 0.46
N ASP A 440 -50.85 -13.04 0.56
CA ASP A 440 -51.68 -12.61 -0.59
C ASP A 440 -51.25 -11.27 -1.23
N GLY A 441 -50.18 -10.65 -0.72
CA GLY A 441 -49.55 -9.44 -1.28
C GLY A 441 -50.32 -8.15 -1.03
N ARG A 442 -51.63 -8.12 -1.27
CA ARG A 442 -52.54 -6.98 -1.02
C ARG A 442 -52.49 -6.49 0.43
N ALA A 443 -52.39 -7.42 1.38
CA ALA A 443 -52.19 -7.11 2.80
C ALA A 443 -50.91 -6.29 3.07
N GLN A 444 -49.88 -6.45 2.23
CA GLN A 444 -48.58 -5.81 2.41
C GLN A 444 -48.50 -4.42 1.77
N GLU A 445 -49.29 -4.11 0.74
CA GLU A 445 -49.18 -2.87 -0.04
C GLU A 445 -49.22 -1.61 0.84
N HIS A 446 -50.13 -1.57 1.82
CA HIS A 446 -50.24 -0.45 2.75
C HIS A 446 -49.02 -0.30 3.69
N VAL A 447 -48.38 -1.41 4.06
CA VAL A 447 -47.14 -1.41 4.86
C VAL A 447 -45.93 -1.04 4.01
N VAL A 448 -45.85 -1.54 2.77
CA VAL A 448 -44.81 -1.16 1.81
C VAL A 448 -44.85 0.35 1.52
N HIS A 449 -46.03 0.95 1.44
CA HIS A 449 -46.16 2.41 1.28
C HIS A 449 -45.54 3.18 2.45
N LYS A 450 -45.96 2.89 3.70
CA LYS A 450 -45.42 3.59 4.88
C LYS A 450 -43.93 3.33 5.10
N TYR A 451 -43.44 2.12 4.83
CA TYR A 451 -42.00 1.86 4.82
C TYR A 451 -41.28 2.70 3.76
N ALA A 452 -41.81 2.83 2.54
CA ALA A 452 -41.19 3.66 1.50
C ALA A 452 -41.15 5.16 1.87
N GLU A 453 -42.12 5.65 2.64
CA GLU A 453 -42.16 7.02 3.17
C GLU A 453 -41.15 7.26 4.31
N GLU A 454 -41.02 6.33 5.27
CA GLU A 454 -40.11 6.50 6.43
C GLU A 454 -38.65 6.11 6.15
N ILE A 455 -38.39 5.13 5.27
CA ILE A 455 -37.05 4.58 5.00
C ILE A 455 -35.97 5.64 4.68
N PRO A 456 -36.22 6.69 3.87
CA PRO A 456 -35.19 7.68 3.55
C PRO A 456 -34.65 8.40 4.79
N ALA A 457 -35.54 8.77 5.72
CA ALA A 457 -35.17 9.43 6.97
C ALA A 457 -34.58 8.45 7.99
N TRP A 458 -35.14 7.24 8.10
CA TRP A 458 -34.61 6.19 8.97
C TRP A 458 -33.18 5.79 8.60
N LEU A 459 -32.88 5.59 7.32
CA LEU A 459 -31.51 5.31 6.86
C LEU A 459 -30.56 6.49 7.15
N ALA A 460 -31.01 7.73 6.92
CA ALA A 460 -30.19 8.91 7.17
C ALA A 460 -29.82 9.09 8.66
N CYS A 461 -30.70 8.70 9.58
CA CYS A 461 -30.50 8.86 11.03
C CYS A 461 -29.88 7.64 11.72
N TYR A 462 -30.16 6.41 11.25
CA TYR A 462 -29.88 5.18 12.01
C TYR A 462 -28.98 4.16 11.29
N ALA A 463 -28.68 4.32 10.00
CA ALA A 463 -27.80 3.36 9.30
C ALA A 463 -26.32 3.61 9.64
N GLN A 464 -25.64 2.56 10.10
CA GLN A 464 -24.28 2.64 10.64
C GLN A 464 -23.28 1.86 9.76
N PRO A 465 -22.27 2.53 9.18
CA PRO A 465 -21.13 1.85 8.57
C PRO A 465 -20.37 1.03 9.63
N ALA A 466 -20.15 -0.26 9.38
CA ALA A 466 -19.45 -1.16 10.31
C ALA A 466 -17.94 -0.86 10.42
N ASN A 467 -17.40 0.00 9.54
CA ASN A 467 -16.01 0.43 9.55
C ASN A 467 -15.90 1.95 9.37
N ALA A 468 -16.01 2.68 10.49
CA ALA A 468 -15.94 4.14 10.54
C ALA A 468 -14.62 4.72 9.97
N ALA A 469 -13.53 3.94 9.94
CA ALA A 469 -12.27 4.36 9.35
C ALA A 469 -12.24 4.28 7.80
N CYS A 470 -13.21 3.58 7.20
CA CYS A 470 -13.43 3.56 5.74
C CYS A 470 -14.55 4.51 5.31
N PHE A 471 -15.63 4.56 6.08
CA PHE A 471 -16.79 5.44 5.86
C PHE A 471 -17.25 6.01 7.21
N PRO A 472 -16.97 7.29 7.53
CA PRO A 472 -17.29 7.86 8.85
C PRO A 472 -18.79 8.11 9.04
N ASP A 473 -19.54 8.23 7.94
CA ASP A 473 -20.97 8.54 7.93
C ASP A 473 -21.72 7.75 6.84
N TRP A 474 -23.05 7.71 6.97
CA TRP A 474 -23.92 7.03 6.01
C TRP A 474 -23.96 7.69 4.63
N ALA A 475 -23.80 9.01 4.50
CA ALA A 475 -23.88 9.70 3.22
C ALA A 475 -22.69 9.36 2.31
N GLY A 476 -21.48 9.31 2.87
CA GLY A 476 -20.26 8.84 2.22
C GLY A 476 -20.30 7.36 1.86
N PHE A 477 -20.89 6.54 2.74
CA PHE A 477 -21.19 5.13 2.46
C PHE A 477 -22.15 4.98 1.27
N LEU A 478 -23.35 5.55 1.36
CA LEU A 478 -24.44 5.44 0.38
C LEU A 478 -24.01 5.94 -1.00
N LYS A 479 -23.33 7.08 -1.07
CA LYS A 479 -22.75 7.63 -2.31
C LYS A 479 -21.74 6.68 -2.98
N SER A 480 -21.03 5.89 -2.17
CA SER A 480 -20.03 4.91 -2.64
C SER A 480 -20.66 3.55 -2.97
N PHE A 481 -21.74 3.17 -2.28
CA PHE A 481 -22.58 2.00 -2.54
C PHE A 481 -23.29 2.14 -3.89
N LEU A 482 -24.11 3.18 -4.08
CA LEU A 482 -24.88 3.39 -5.32
C LEU A 482 -23.98 3.52 -6.57
N ARG A 483 -22.80 4.14 -6.43
CA ARG A 483 -21.82 4.26 -7.50
C ARG A 483 -21.20 2.92 -7.95
N GLN A 484 -21.11 1.93 -7.06
CA GLN A 484 -20.41 0.67 -7.31
C GLN A 484 -21.34 -0.53 -7.48
N GLY A 485 -22.59 -0.41 -7.04
CA GLY A 485 -23.48 -1.53 -6.83
C GLY A 485 -23.35 -2.09 -5.42
N GLY A 486 -24.37 -2.80 -4.99
CA GLY A 486 -24.35 -3.53 -3.73
C GLY A 486 -25.59 -4.38 -3.49
N VAL A 487 -25.51 -5.13 -2.40
CA VAL A 487 -26.55 -6.03 -1.90
C VAL A 487 -27.16 -5.42 -0.64
N VAL A 488 -28.48 -5.55 -0.51
CA VAL A 488 -29.20 -5.37 0.76
C VAL A 488 -29.82 -6.69 1.17
N GLU A 489 -29.55 -7.12 2.40
CA GLU A 489 -29.95 -8.45 2.87
C GLU A 489 -30.23 -8.49 4.38
N ALA A 490 -31.01 -9.49 4.80
CA ALA A 490 -31.38 -9.73 6.17
C ALA A 490 -30.20 -10.21 7.01
N TYR A 491 -30.04 -9.67 8.22
CA TYR A 491 -29.25 -10.31 9.27
C TYR A 491 -30.05 -11.54 9.81
N PRO A 492 -29.39 -12.67 10.16
CA PRO A 492 -30.08 -13.83 10.71
C PRO A 492 -30.94 -13.48 11.93
N PRO A 493 -32.19 -13.98 12.05
CA PRO A 493 -33.12 -13.59 13.12
C PRO A 493 -32.80 -14.20 14.49
N SER A 494 -31.53 -14.45 14.81
CA SER A 494 -31.06 -15.12 16.02
C SER A 494 -29.94 -14.33 16.71
N HIS A 495 -29.89 -14.43 18.04
CA HIS A 495 -28.80 -13.87 18.84
C HIS A 495 -27.55 -14.77 18.84
N SER A 496 -27.68 -16.03 18.41
CA SER A 496 -26.56 -16.98 18.30
C SER A 496 -26.24 -17.24 16.82
N VAL A 497 -25.30 -16.47 16.27
CA VAL A 497 -24.85 -16.60 14.88
C VAL A 497 -23.38 -17.00 14.86
N THR A 498 -23.09 -18.13 14.22
CA THR A 498 -21.72 -18.59 13.98
C THR A 498 -21.35 -18.33 12.52
N CYS A 499 -20.41 -17.43 12.28
CA CYS A 499 -19.81 -17.25 10.96
C CYS A 499 -18.76 -18.34 10.71
N LEU A 500 -18.81 -18.96 9.53
CA LEU A 500 -17.91 -20.02 9.08
C LEU A 500 -17.42 -19.69 7.67
N THR A 501 -16.16 -19.93 7.37
CA THR A 501 -15.61 -19.87 6.00
C THR A 501 -15.21 -21.27 5.57
N VAL A 502 -15.47 -21.64 4.32
CA VAL A 502 -15.03 -22.92 3.74
C VAL A 502 -14.21 -22.65 2.48
N ASP A 503 -12.92 -22.98 2.53
CA ASP A 503 -12.02 -22.91 1.37
C ASP A 503 -12.16 -24.14 0.47
N LEU A 504 -12.36 -23.90 -0.82
CA LEU A 504 -12.55 -24.92 -1.86
C LEU A 504 -11.47 -24.78 -2.94
N LEU A 505 -10.96 -25.91 -3.42
CA LEU A 505 -10.23 -25.98 -4.68
C LEU A 505 -11.14 -26.62 -5.73
N LEU A 506 -11.59 -25.81 -6.69
CA LEU A 506 -12.32 -26.28 -7.87
C LEU A 506 -11.31 -26.83 -8.89
N GLU A 507 -11.01 -28.11 -8.76
CA GLU A 507 -10.11 -28.82 -9.67
C GLU A 507 -10.73 -28.96 -11.07
N PRO A 508 -9.94 -28.83 -12.15
CA PRO A 508 -10.40 -29.10 -13.51
C PRO A 508 -10.95 -30.51 -13.75
N GLY A 509 -10.65 -31.46 -12.85
CA GLY A 509 -11.07 -32.86 -12.92
C GLY A 509 -12.49 -33.15 -12.39
N GLY A 510 -13.17 -32.17 -11.77
CA GLY A 510 -14.63 -32.22 -11.58
C GLY A 510 -15.22 -32.97 -10.38
N GLU A 511 -14.59 -32.97 -9.20
CA GLU A 511 -15.23 -33.41 -7.93
C GLU A 511 -14.87 -32.47 -6.75
N ALA A 512 -15.80 -32.20 -5.81
CA ALA A 512 -15.63 -31.22 -4.72
C ALA A 512 -16.56 -31.46 -3.50
N SER A 513 -16.27 -30.85 -2.33
CA SER A 513 -16.97 -31.06 -1.04
C SER A 513 -16.96 -29.82 -0.09
N VAL A 514 -17.24 -29.75 1.25
CA VAL A 514 -17.40 -30.69 2.40
C VAL A 514 -18.26 -30.10 3.57
N CYS A 515 -18.72 -30.93 4.52
CA CYS A 515 -19.35 -30.57 5.83
C CYS A 515 -19.28 -31.70 6.89
N PRO A 516 -18.30 -32.58 6.78
CA PRO A 516 -18.69 -33.85 6.16
C PRO A 516 -19.73 -33.76 5.04
N ASP A 517 -21.04 -33.55 5.29
CA ASP A 517 -22.10 -33.76 4.28
C ASP A 517 -23.17 -32.65 4.01
N THR A 518 -23.60 -31.80 4.96
CA THR A 518 -24.63 -30.75 4.67
C THR A 518 -24.10 -29.53 3.90
N LEU A 519 -23.12 -28.79 4.44
CA LEU A 519 -22.30 -27.83 3.69
C LEU A 519 -21.49 -28.54 2.56
N ARG A 520 -21.42 -29.88 2.47
CA ARG A 520 -20.93 -30.58 1.26
C ARG A 520 -21.97 -30.43 0.17
N ALA A 521 -23.22 -30.77 0.45
CA ALA A 521 -24.37 -30.41 -0.38
C ALA A 521 -24.28 -28.95 -0.88
N LEU A 522 -24.06 -28.01 0.04
CA LEU A 522 -23.89 -26.57 -0.25
C LEU A 522 -22.66 -26.28 -1.13
N CYS A 523 -21.45 -26.53 -0.65
CA CYS A 523 -20.19 -26.20 -1.30
C CYS A 523 -19.97 -26.98 -2.62
N SER A 524 -20.45 -28.21 -2.74
CA SER A 524 -20.46 -28.96 -4.01
C SER A 524 -21.47 -28.37 -5.01
N ARG A 525 -22.64 -27.89 -4.57
CA ARG A 525 -23.59 -27.18 -5.45
C ARG A 525 -23.02 -25.83 -5.89
N VAL A 526 -22.42 -25.06 -4.97
CA VAL A 526 -21.71 -23.80 -5.28
C VAL A 526 -20.54 -24.05 -6.23
N GLY A 527 -19.72 -25.08 -5.96
CA GLY A 527 -18.61 -25.48 -6.83
C GLY A 527 -19.05 -25.87 -8.24
N ARG A 528 -20.14 -26.64 -8.37
CA ARG A 528 -20.76 -26.94 -9.67
C ARG A 528 -21.30 -25.68 -10.36
N ALA A 529 -21.97 -24.77 -9.64
CA ALA A 529 -22.46 -23.51 -10.19
C ALA A 529 -21.31 -22.58 -10.63
N CYS A 530 -20.17 -22.59 -9.94
CA CYS A 530 -18.93 -21.95 -10.33
C CYS A 530 -18.34 -22.57 -11.62
N LEU A 531 -18.19 -23.89 -11.68
CA LEU A 531 -17.67 -24.59 -12.86
C LEU A 531 -18.54 -24.36 -14.11
N GLN A 532 -19.86 -24.39 -13.98
CA GLN A 532 -20.81 -24.01 -15.04
C GLN A 532 -20.57 -22.59 -15.60
N ARG A 533 -19.98 -21.69 -14.81
CA ARG A 533 -19.67 -20.29 -15.15
C ARG A 533 -18.17 -20.09 -15.41
N GLN A 534 -17.44 -21.17 -15.69
CA GLN A 534 -16.00 -21.17 -16.02
C GLN A 534 -15.10 -20.64 -14.88
N ILE A 535 -15.55 -20.75 -13.63
CA ILE A 535 -14.77 -20.45 -12.43
C ILE A 535 -14.05 -21.73 -11.98
N VAL A 536 -12.72 -21.69 -12.01
CA VAL A 536 -11.81 -22.82 -11.73
C VAL A 536 -10.71 -22.33 -10.78
N GLY A 537 -10.16 -23.20 -9.94
CA GLY A 537 -9.16 -22.83 -8.93
C GLY A 537 -9.79 -22.55 -7.57
N HIS A 538 -9.18 -21.65 -6.80
CA HIS A 538 -9.51 -21.47 -5.38
C HIS A 538 -10.73 -20.57 -5.18
N VAL A 539 -11.66 -21.00 -4.32
CA VAL A 539 -12.93 -20.31 -4.01
C VAL A 539 -13.24 -20.48 -2.52
N SER A 540 -13.40 -19.39 -1.79
CA SER A 540 -13.86 -19.41 -0.39
C SER A 540 -15.35 -19.07 -0.32
N VAL A 541 -16.11 -19.80 0.50
CA VAL A 541 -17.54 -19.54 0.76
C VAL A 541 -17.72 -19.14 2.21
N ASP A 542 -18.22 -17.93 2.46
CA ASP A 542 -18.63 -17.50 3.81
C ASP A 542 -20.09 -17.88 4.06
N LEU A 543 -20.32 -18.41 5.26
CA LEU A 543 -21.56 -19.06 5.69
C LEU A 543 -21.96 -18.55 7.08
N ALA A 544 -23.25 -18.28 7.30
CA ALA A 544 -23.80 -17.95 8.61
C ALA A 544 -24.69 -19.10 9.11
N ALA A 545 -24.29 -19.76 10.20
CA ALA A 545 -25.03 -20.83 10.84
C ALA A 545 -25.70 -20.34 12.14
N PHE A 546 -26.99 -20.62 12.32
CA PHE A 546 -27.78 -20.12 13.45
C PHE A 546 -28.97 -21.06 13.77
N PRO A 547 -29.45 -21.13 15.02
CA PRO A 547 -30.70 -21.81 15.34
C PRO A 547 -31.89 -20.95 14.87
N ASP A 548 -32.82 -21.58 14.19
CA ASP A 548 -34.07 -20.99 13.73
C ASP A 548 -35.01 -20.65 14.91
N PRO A 549 -35.53 -19.41 15.04
CA PRO A 549 -36.31 -19.02 16.22
C PRO A 549 -37.62 -19.80 16.43
N GLY A 550 -38.27 -20.24 15.35
CA GLY A 550 -39.55 -20.97 15.44
C GLY A 550 -39.39 -22.48 15.62
N THR A 551 -38.41 -23.10 14.94
CA THR A 551 -38.24 -24.57 14.93
C THR A 551 -37.04 -25.07 15.73
N MET A 552 -36.18 -24.17 16.23
CA MET A 552 -34.88 -24.46 16.88
C MET A 552 -33.88 -25.29 16.04
N LYS A 553 -34.21 -25.61 14.78
CA LYS A 553 -33.33 -26.33 13.86
C LYS A 553 -32.20 -25.41 13.39
N GLN A 554 -31.00 -25.95 13.26
CA GLN A 554 -29.86 -25.19 12.73
C GLN A 554 -30.06 -24.90 11.23
N LYS A 555 -30.20 -23.63 10.88
CA LYS A 555 -30.17 -23.13 9.50
C LYS A 555 -28.75 -22.65 9.15
N VAL A 556 -28.41 -22.71 7.87
CA VAL A 556 -27.17 -22.13 7.33
C VAL A 556 -27.50 -21.34 6.08
N TRP A 557 -26.96 -20.13 5.99
CA TRP A 557 -27.05 -19.25 4.82
C TRP A 557 -25.68 -19.01 4.20
N ALA A 558 -25.60 -19.00 2.86
CA ALA A 558 -24.42 -18.52 2.14
C ALA A 558 -24.45 -16.99 2.03
N ILE A 559 -23.42 -16.32 2.55
CA ILE A 559 -23.40 -14.87 2.78
C ILE A 559 -22.32 -14.12 1.99
N ASP A 560 -21.26 -14.79 1.54
CA ASP A 560 -20.20 -14.16 0.71
C ASP A 560 -19.40 -15.21 -0.08
N LEU A 561 -18.79 -14.77 -1.19
CA LEU A 561 -18.04 -15.63 -2.11
C LEU A 561 -16.74 -14.95 -2.57
N ASP A 562 -15.61 -15.58 -2.29
CA ASP A 562 -14.27 -15.02 -2.50
C ASP A 562 -13.53 -15.85 -3.55
N LEU A 563 -13.41 -15.36 -4.79
CA LEU A 563 -12.83 -16.09 -5.93
C LEU A 563 -11.29 -16.01 -5.96
N ARG A 564 -10.65 -16.48 -4.88
CA ARG A 564 -9.20 -16.42 -4.67
C ARG A 564 -8.70 -17.52 -3.74
N TYR A 565 -7.38 -17.70 -3.71
CA TYR A 565 -6.68 -18.37 -2.61
C TYR A 565 -6.70 -17.46 -1.38
N SER A 566 -7.25 -17.94 -0.25
CA SER A 566 -7.49 -17.13 0.95
C SER A 566 -6.32 -17.08 1.93
N ASP A 567 -6.37 -16.12 2.85
CA ASP A 567 -5.46 -16.06 4.01
C ASP A 567 -5.69 -17.24 4.96
N GLN A 568 -6.94 -17.74 5.06
CA GLN A 568 -7.29 -18.87 5.93
C GLN A 568 -6.68 -20.19 5.43
N LEU A 569 -6.81 -20.47 4.14
CA LEU A 569 -6.16 -21.60 3.48
C LEU A 569 -4.63 -21.54 3.64
N ALA A 570 -4.04 -20.35 3.46
CA ALA A 570 -2.60 -20.14 3.62
C ALA A 570 -2.14 -20.49 5.05
N MET A 571 -2.81 -19.94 6.07
CA MET A 571 -2.53 -20.25 7.47
C MET A 571 -2.82 -21.72 7.84
N THR A 572 -3.81 -22.33 7.21
CA THR A 572 -4.16 -23.75 7.41
C THR A 572 -3.07 -24.67 6.86
N GLN A 573 -2.55 -24.42 5.66
CA GLN A 573 -1.41 -25.21 5.14
C GLN A 573 -0.17 -25.08 6.04
N LEU A 574 0.10 -23.88 6.56
CA LEU A 574 1.21 -23.68 7.52
C LEU A 574 0.98 -24.47 8.81
N LEU A 575 -0.22 -24.43 9.39
CA LEU A 575 -0.57 -25.23 10.57
C LEU A 575 -0.33 -26.73 10.32
N LEU A 576 -0.80 -27.24 9.18
CA LEU A 576 -0.73 -28.67 8.84
C LEU A 576 0.70 -29.15 8.54
N VAL A 577 1.55 -28.29 7.95
CA VAL A 577 2.99 -28.57 7.81
C VAL A 577 3.69 -28.56 9.16
N VAL A 578 3.52 -27.48 9.93
CA VAL A 578 4.26 -27.25 11.16
C VAL A 578 3.93 -28.29 12.24
N THR A 579 2.68 -28.75 12.31
CA THR A 579 2.24 -29.75 13.31
C THR A 579 2.21 -31.19 12.78
N GLY A 580 2.54 -31.43 11.51
CA GLY A 580 2.35 -32.72 10.84
C GLY A 580 0.89 -33.17 10.72
N ALA A 581 -0.08 -32.37 11.18
CA ALA A 581 -1.47 -32.78 11.36
C ALA A 581 -2.22 -33.00 10.04
N THR A 582 -3.25 -33.86 10.06
CA THR A 582 -4.19 -34.04 8.97
C THR A 582 -5.55 -33.49 9.37
N LEU A 583 -6.12 -32.59 8.56
CA LEU A 583 -7.51 -32.17 8.74
C LEU A 583 -8.43 -33.23 8.13
N ASP A 584 -9.15 -33.98 8.97
CA ASP A 584 -10.16 -34.91 8.48
C ASP A 584 -11.44 -34.17 8.14
N CYS A 585 -11.59 -33.85 6.85
CA CYS A 585 -12.79 -33.26 6.29
C CYS A 585 -14.03 -34.19 6.37
N ARG A 586 -13.89 -35.48 6.74
CA ARG A 586 -15.00 -36.41 7.03
C ARG A 586 -15.40 -36.49 8.50
N SER A 587 -14.79 -35.70 9.40
CA SER A 587 -15.30 -35.48 10.77
C SER A 587 -15.19 -34.04 11.26
N GLY A 588 -14.57 -33.14 10.48
CA GLY A 588 -14.27 -31.76 10.88
C GLY A 588 -13.18 -31.64 11.94
N ARG A 589 -12.32 -32.67 12.09
CA ARG A 589 -11.32 -32.75 13.18
C ARG A 589 -9.91 -32.54 12.66
N LEU A 590 -9.14 -31.69 13.34
CA LEU A 590 -7.70 -31.62 13.18
C LEU A 590 -7.07 -32.78 13.95
N LEU A 591 -6.53 -33.75 13.23
CA LEU A 591 -5.93 -34.97 13.77
C LEU A 591 -4.41 -34.80 13.81
N VAL A 592 -3.84 -34.78 15.02
CA VAL A 592 -2.41 -34.54 15.26
C VAL A 592 -1.74 -35.83 15.71
N PRO A 593 -0.59 -36.24 15.13
CA PRO A 593 0.20 -37.35 15.64
C PRO A 593 0.56 -37.13 17.11
N LEU A 594 0.36 -38.15 17.94
CA LEU A 594 0.78 -38.13 19.34
C LEU A 594 2.21 -38.70 19.46
N PRO A 595 3.03 -38.18 20.38
CA PRO A 595 4.31 -38.80 20.70
C PRO A 595 4.11 -40.27 21.10
N THR A 596 4.81 -41.18 20.45
CA THR A 596 4.90 -42.56 20.92
C THR A 596 5.80 -42.57 22.16
N PRO A 597 5.37 -43.17 23.30
CA PRO A 597 6.28 -43.42 24.40
C PRO A 597 7.42 -44.33 23.92
N GLU A 598 8.60 -44.18 24.51
CA GLU A 598 9.79 -44.93 24.12
C GLU A 598 9.52 -46.43 24.18
N LYS A 599 9.76 -47.14 23.07
CA LYS A 599 9.71 -48.60 23.06
C LYS A 599 10.89 -49.14 23.86
N SER A 600 10.61 -49.93 24.89
CA SER A 600 11.61 -50.85 25.44
C SER A 600 12.13 -51.79 24.32
N PRO A 601 13.43 -52.09 24.28
CA PRO A 601 14.02 -52.86 23.19
C PRO A 601 13.56 -54.32 23.23
N GLY A 602 12.64 -54.69 22.33
CA GLY A 602 12.16 -56.07 22.21
C GLY A 602 11.13 -56.31 21.10
N THR A 603 10.14 -55.42 20.92
CA THR A 603 8.95 -55.75 20.10
C THR A 603 8.89 -55.04 18.75
N GLN A 604 9.38 -55.72 17.71
CA GLN A 604 9.19 -55.34 16.31
C GLN A 604 7.77 -55.66 15.82
N SER A 605 6.83 -54.77 16.11
CA SER A 605 5.58 -54.64 15.37
C SER A 605 5.43 -53.20 14.84
N PRO A 606 4.81 -53.00 13.65
CA PRO A 606 4.53 -51.69 13.09
C PRO A 606 3.41 -51.03 13.89
N ALA A 607 3.79 -50.31 14.95
CA ALA A 607 2.86 -49.56 15.77
C ALA A 607 2.25 -48.42 14.94
N LYS A 608 0.93 -48.48 14.69
CA LYS A 608 0.19 -47.32 14.19
C LYS A 608 0.38 -46.19 15.19
N HIS A 609 1.00 -45.09 14.77
CA HIS A 609 1.12 -43.90 15.62
C HIS A 609 -0.27 -43.50 16.13
N ALA A 610 -0.40 -43.29 17.43
CA ALA A 610 -1.65 -42.81 17.99
C ALA A 610 -1.91 -41.38 17.49
N VAL A 611 -3.16 -41.06 17.15
CA VAL A 611 -3.52 -39.76 16.57
C VAL A 611 -4.66 -39.17 17.40
N GLY A 612 -4.46 -37.94 17.89
CA GLY A 612 -5.39 -37.26 18.79
C GLY A 612 -6.09 -36.09 18.11
N PRO A 613 -7.41 -35.88 18.31
CA PRO A 613 -8.07 -34.66 17.89
C PRO A 613 -7.54 -33.48 18.72
N ARG A 614 -7.25 -32.36 18.07
CA ARG A 614 -6.86 -31.09 18.70
C ARG A 614 -7.66 -29.93 18.12
N TYR A 615 -7.58 -28.79 18.79
CA TYR A 615 -8.07 -27.51 18.29
C TYR A 615 -6.89 -26.58 18.03
N ALA A 616 -7.02 -25.68 17.05
CA ALA A 616 -6.03 -24.67 16.73
C ALA A 616 -6.74 -23.33 16.50
N VAL A 617 -6.08 -22.24 16.88
CA VAL A 617 -6.54 -20.86 16.64
C VAL A 617 -5.48 -20.18 15.78
N LEU A 618 -5.90 -19.56 14.68
CA LEU A 618 -5.02 -18.94 13.69
C LEU A 618 -5.41 -17.47 13.50
N ALA A 619 -4.42 -16.58 13.52
CA ALA A 619 -4.60 -15.17 13.23
C ALA A 619 -3.59 -14.72 12.17
N ASN A 620 -4.08 -14.20 11.05
CA ASN A 620 -3.26 -13.65 9.95
C ASN A 620 -2.86 -12.17 10.17
N ARG A 621 -3.45 -11.50 11.16
CA ARG A 621 -3.27 -10.06 11.42
C ARG A 621 -3.19 -9.79 12.91
N LEU A 622 -1.97 -9.64 13.43
CA LEU A 622 -1.70 -9.21 14.79
C LEU A 622 -1.04 -7.83 14.71
N LEU A 623 -1.80 -6.78 15.03
CA LEU A 623 -1.40 -5.38 14.89
C LEU A 623 -1.16 -4.77 16.27
N HIS A 624 0.03 -4.20 16.46
CA HIS A 624 0.39 -3.45 17.67
C HIS A 624 1.37 -2.35 17.28
N SER A 625 1.14 -1.11 17.72
CA SER A 625 1.90 0.08 17.29
C SER A 625 3.40 -0.07 17.44
N ASN A 626 3.85 -0.75 18.50
CA ASN A 626 5.27 -0.84 18.84
C ASN A 626 5.98 -2.01 18.14
N LEU A 627 5.26 -2.91 17.45
CA LEU A 627 5.90 -4.05 16.75
C LEU A 627 6.74 -3.61 15.54
N SER A 628 6.44 -2.47 14.94
CA SER A 628 7.23 -1.87 13.84
C SER A 628 8.59 -1.34 14.28
N ILE A 629 8.83 -1.21 15.59
CA ILE A 629 10.08 -0.70 16.17
C ILE A 629 11.14 -1.81 16.27
N PHE A 630 10.72 -3.08 16.35
CA PHE A 630 11.62 -4.21 16.53
C PHE A 630 12.17 -4.73 15.20
N TYR A 631 13.48 -4.92 15.11
CA TYR A 631 14.08 -5.75 14.07
C TYR A 631 13.63 -7.22 14.27
N HIS A 632 13.54 -7.97 13.16
CA HIS A 632 12.93 -9.32 13.15
C HIS A 632 13.72 -10.32 14.01
N ASP A 633 15.04 -10.19 14.05
CA ASP A 633 15.95 -10.96 14.89
C ASP A 633 15.75 -10.66 16.39
N VAL A 634 15.60 -9.39 16.77
CA VAL A 634 15.27 -8.98 18.14
C VAL A 634 13.89 -9.52 18.55
N PHE A 635 12.89 -9.39 17.68
CA PHE A 635 11.55 -9.95 17.89
C PHE A 635 11.59 -11.47 18.09
N PHE A 636 12.25 -12.22 17.19
CA PHE A 636 12.42 -13.68 17.34
C PHE A 636 13.24 -14.05 18.61
N GLY A 637 14.20 -13.21 19.01
CA GLY A 637 14.95 -13.36 20.25
C GLY A 637 14.08 -13.22 21.50
N MET A 638 13.25 -12.17 21.56
CA MET A 638 12.27 -11.96 22.63
C MET A 638 11.24 -13.10 22.67
N CYS A 639 10.66 -13.46 21.53
CA CYS A 639 9.76 -14.59 21.39
C CYS A 639 10.38 -15.89 21.97
N LYS A 640 11.62 -16.23 21.56
CA LYS A 640 12.34 -17.38 22.09
C LYS A 640 12.60 -17.28 23.61
N ALA A 641 12.97 -16.10 24.11
CA ALA A 641 13.23 -15.88 25.54
C ALA A 641 11.97 -16.05 26.42
N HIS A 642 10.78 -15.76 25.88
CA HIS A 642 9.50 -15.98 26.53
C HIS A 642 8.89 -17.37 26.27
N GLY A 643 9.57 -18.27 25.54
CA GLY A 643 8.99 -19.55 25.12
C GLY A 643 7.88 -19.43 24.07
N ILE A 644 7.69 -18.24 23.49
CA ILE A 644 6.70 -17.95 22.45
C ILE A 644 7.33 -18.35 21.10
N GLY A 645 7.18 -19.60 20.72
CA GLY A 645 7.69 -20.12 19.45
C GLY A 645 7.30 -21.56 19.22
N TYR A 646 7.51 -22.07 18.00
CA TYR A 646 7.30 -23.48 17.72
C TYR A 646 8.55 -24.28 18.12
N ASP A 647 8.52 -24.89 19.31
CA ASP A 647 9.59 -25.76 19.80
C ASP A 647 9.29 -27.23 19.48
N THR A 648 9.97 -27.75 18.45
CA THR A 648 9.87 -29.15 18.02
C THR A 648 10.43 -30.15 19.04
N LYS A 649 11.24 -29.72 20.02
CA LYS A 649 11.73 -30.64 21.06
C LYS A 649 10.63 -31.11 22.01
N ILE A 650 9.45 -30.46 22.04
CA ILE A 650 8.30 -30.89 22.83
C ILE A 650 7.65 -32.18 22.28
N VAL A 651 7.94 -32.57 21.02
CA VAL A 651 7.40 -33.79 20.38
C VAL A 651 8.35 -34.99 20.50
N LEU A 652 9.66 -34.75 20.62
CA LEU A 652 10.70 -35.79 20.69
C LEU A 652 11.44 -35.89 22.02
N PHE A 653 11.20 -34.96 22.96
CA PHE A 653 11.59 -35.10 24.36
C PHE A 653 10.41 -34.72 25.27
N PRO A 654 10.15 -35.46 26.36
CA PRO A 654 9.23 -35.01 27.39
C PRO A 654 9.80 -33.76 28.08
N SER A 655 9.26 -32.60 27.70
CA SER A 655 9.37 -31.31 28.40
C SER A 655 10.78 -30.91 28.90
N THR A 656 11.74 -30.67 27.99
CA THR A 656 13.04 -30.08 28.38
C THR A 656 12.96 -28.62 28.89
N PHE A 657 11.80 -27.96 28.78
CA PHE A 657 11.46 -26.74 29.55
C PHE A 657 10.36 -26.98 30.61
N GLY A 658 10.33 -28.19 31.15
CA GLY A 658 9.59 -28.55 32.35
C GLY A 658 10.32 -29.68 33.09
N LYS A 659 11.20 -29.33 34.04
CA LYS A 659 11.45 -30.24 35.16
C LYS A 659 10.14 -30.33 35.94
N THR A 660 9.35 -31.36 35.65
CA THR A 660 8.06 -31.68 36.28
C THR A 660 8.21 -32.36 37.64
N GLY A 661 9.39 -32.24 38.27
CA GLY A 661 9.52 -32.38 39.71
C GLY A 661 9.05 -31.10 40.43
N PRO A 662 8.66 -31.18 41.70
CA PRO A 662 8.39 -29.99 42.51
C PRO A 662 9.64 -29.08 42.53
N ARG A 663 9.44 -27.78 42.33
CA ARG A 663 10.50 -26.76 42.46
C ARG A 663 10.47 -26.21 43.89
N PRO A 664 11.63 -26.01 44.53
CA PRO A 664 11.67 -25.45 45.88
C PRO A 664 11.25 -23.98 45.87
N ALA A 665 10.81 -23.50 47.03
CA ALA A 665 10.57 -22.07 47.21
C ALA A 665 11.90 -21.29 47.16
N ALA A 666 11.86 -20.03 46.75
CA ALA A 666 13.05 -19.17 46.78
C ALA A 666 13.50 -18.90 48.23
N SER A 667 12.53 -18.85 49.16
CA SER A 667 12.76 -18.89 50.61
C SER A 667 13.46 -20.17 51.10
N GLU A 668 13.11 -21.33 50.55
CA GLU A 668 13.72 -22.62 50.90
C GLU A 668 15.18 -22.63 50.45
N VAL A 669 15.47 -22.24 49.20
CA VAL A 669 16.85 -22.12 48.69
C VAL A 669 17.66 -21.13 49.54
N LEU A 670 17.07 -20.01 49.96
CA LEU A 670 17.72 -19.05 50.86
C LEU A 670 18.08 -19.67 52.22
N SER A 671 17.13 -20.34 52.87
CA SER A 671 17.39 -20.99 54.17
C SER A 671 18.40 -22.13 54.05
N CYS A 672 18.27 -22.98 53.03
CA CYS A 672 19.20 -24.07 52.78
C CYS A 672 20.61 -23.57 52.45
N HIS A 673 20.76 -22.50 51.66
CA HIS A 673 22.06 -21.89 51.36
C HIS A 673 22.77 -21.37 52.62
N LEU A 674 22.05 -20.59 53.44
CA LEU A 674 22.60 -20.01 54.67
C LEU A 674 22.99 -21.09 55.70
N VAL A 675 22.23 -22.18 55.81
CA VAL A 675 22.58 -23.32 56.67
C VAL A 675 23.75 -24.11 56.08
N GLN A 676 23.78 -24.35 54.77
CA GLN A 676 24.83 -25.13 54.09
C GLN A 676 26.21 -24.47 54.19
N ARG A 677 26.30 -23.13 54.24
CA ARG A 677 27.55 -22.38 54.49
C ARG A 677 27.79 -22.02 55.97
N GLY A 678 27.12 -22.69 56.91
CA GLY A 678 27.41 -22.55 58.35
C GLY A 678 26.97 -21.23 58.99
N LEU A 679 25.93 -20.59 58.44
CA LEU A 679 25.42 -19.27 58.86
C LEU A 679 26.51 -18.16 58.75
N PRO A 680 27.03 -17.88 57.55
CA PRO A 680 28.10 -16.89 57.34
C PRO A 680 27.65 -15.46 57.71
N PRO A 681 28.57 -14.53 58.02
CA PRO A 681 28.20 -13.16 58.32
C PRO A 681 27.59 -12.43 57.10
N TRP A 682 28.01 -12.80 55.89
CA TRP A 682 27.51 -12.27 54.63
C TRP A 682 27.54 -13.32 53.51
N THR A 683 26.67 -13.20 52.49
CA THR A 683 26.76 -13.92 51.20
C THR A 683 25.86 -13.26 50.14
N SER A 684 26.19 -13.42 48.84
CA SER A 684 25.56 -12.70 47.74
C SER A 684 25.46 -13.53 46.43
N TYR A 685 24.43 -14.37 46.35
CA TYR A 685 24.20 -15.29 45.23
C TYR A 685 23.05 -14.86 44.30
N CYS A 686 23.04 -15.44 43.10
CA CYS A 686 21.96 -15.39 42.11
C CYS A 686 21.32 -16.78 41.98
N VAL A 687 20.00 -16.86 41.89
CA VAL A 687 19.27 -18.11 41.55
C VAL A 687 18.41 -17.89 40.31
N ARG A 688 18.36 -18.85 39.38
CA ARG A 688 17.57 -18.71 38.14
C ARG A 688 16.07 -18.82 38.42
N TYR A 689 15.26 -17.98 37.78
CA TYR A 689 13.79 -18.06 37.86
C TYR A 689 13.23 -19.43 37.41
N SER A 690 13.93 -20.15 36.54
CA SER A 690 13.54 -21.50 36.10
C SER A 690 13.80 -22.60 37.14
N ALA A 691 14.60 -22.34 38.19
CA ALA A 691 14.98 -23.33 39.19
C ALA A 691 14.10 -23.34 40.45
N VAL A 692 13.36 -22.26 40.73
CA VAL A 692 12.61 -22.05 41.98
C VAL A 692 11.16 -21.62 41.73
N VAL A 693 10.31 -21.73 42.74
CA VAL A 693 9.05 -20.99 42.86
C VAL A 693 9.33 -19.68 43.58
N ASN A 694 8.99 -18.56 42.97
CA ASN A 694 9.28 -17.24 43.52
C ASN A 694 8.19 -16.75 44.49
N ASP A 695 8.15 -17.36 45.68
CA ASP A 695 7.24 -17.04 46.78
C ASP A 695 7.49 -15.66 47.40
N GLN A 696 8.76 -15.20 47.41
CA GLN A 696 9.17 -13.90 47.93
C GLN A 696 8.97 -12.74 46.92
N PHE A 697 7.97 -12.81 46.04
CA PHE A 697 7.68 -11.72 45.08
C PHE A 697 7.23 -10.44 45.80
N GLY A 698 7.41 -9.28 45.14
CA GLY A 698 7.23 -7.95 45.74
C GLY A 698 8.36 -7.54 46.68
N ARG A 699 8.73 -8.40 47.64
CA ARG A 699 9.71 -8.10 48.70
C ARG A 699 11.10 -7.77 48.15
N SER A 700 11.66 -6.69 48.66
CA SER A 700 12.88 -6.01 48.22
C SER A 700 13.91 -5.84 49.34
N ASN A 701 13.51 -5.55 50.57
CA ASN A 701 14.36 -5.54 51.76
C ASN A 701 13.60 -6.12 52.96
N PHE A 702 14.09 -7.16 53.61
CA PHE A 702 13.36 -7.81 54.71
C PHE A 702 14.22 -8.65 55.65
N ASN A 703 13.74 -8.86 56.88
CA ASN A 703 14.30 -9.83 57.81
C ASN A 703 13.95 -11.27 57.43
N TRP A 704 14.91 -12.17 57.61
CA TRP A 704 14.78 -13.61 57.41
C TRP A 704 15.46 -14.37 58.54
N SER A 705 14.66 -15.06 59.36
CA SER A 705 15.16 -15.86 60.49
C SER A 705 15.41 -17.30 60.07
N VAL A 706 16.62 -17.81 60.28
CA VAL A 706 17.01 -19.20 59.98
C VAL A 706 17.98 -19.73 61.03
N ALA A 707 17.69 -20.93 61.56
CA ALA A 707 18.53 -21.65 62.53
C ALA A 707 19.05 -20.79 63.71
N GLY A 708 18.18 -19.94 64.28
CA GLY A 708 18.50 -19.06 65.41
C GLY A 708 19.19 -17.74 65.06
N ALA A 709 19.58 -17.51 63.80
CA ALA A 709 20.13 -16.26 63.31
C ALA A 709 19.10 -15.45 62.51
N ASN A 710 19.19 -14.12 62.56
CA ASN A 710 18.43 -13.20 61.70
C ASN A 710 19.34 -12.62 60.61
N TYR A 711 18.84 -12.57 59.38
CA TYR A 711 19.49 -11.94 58.25
C TYR A 711 18.63 -10.81 57.70
N GLN A 712 19.27 -9.71 57.32
CA GLN A 712 18.67 -8.70 56.46
C GLN A 712 18.93 -9.08 55.01
N ILE A 713 17.86 -9.17 54.23
CA ILE A 713 17.85 -9.69 52.86
C ILE A 713 17.51 -8.56 51.90
N LEU A 714 18.52 -8.02 51.21
CA LEU A 714 18.32 -7.14 50.07
C LEU A 714 18.15 -8.00 48.80
N ARG A 715 17.00 -7.88 48.16
CA ARG A 715 16.54 -8.78 47.10
C ARG A 715 16.11 -8.01 45.85
N THR A 716 16.55 -8.48 44.68
CA THR A 716 16.12 -7.92 43.40
C THR A 716 15.80 -9.00 42.38
N GLY A 717 14.66 -8.84 41.68
CA GLY A 717 14.31 -9.65 40.53
C GLY A 717 14.99 -9.09 39.29
N CYS A 718 16.04 -9.76 38.81
CA CYS A 718 16.93 -9.29 37.76
C CYS A 718 17.07 -10.37 36.68
N PHE A 719 16.05 -10.46 35.82
CA PHE A 719 15.89 -11.54 34.84
C PHE A 719 17.17 -11.79 34.03
N PRO A 720 17.65 -13.04 33.89
CA PRO A 720 16.97 -14.31 34.20
C PRO A 720 17.12 -14.82 35.66
N PHE A 721 17.64 -14.01 36.59
CA PHE A 721 17.92 -14.39 37.97
C PHE A 721 17.07 -13.63 39.01
N ILE A 722 17.03 -14.16 40.23
CA ILE A 722 16.76 -13.40 41.45
C ILE A 722 18.12 -13.24 42.14
N LYS A 723 18.53 -11.99 42.41
CA LYS A 723 19.72 -11.68 43.20
C LYS A 723 19.34 -11.56 44.68
N TYR A 724 20.15 -12.18 45.52
CA TYR A 724 20.13 -12.04 46.97
C TYR A 724 21.44 -11.40 47.44
N HIS A 725 21.34 -10.55 48.46
CA HIS A 725 22.42 -10.16 49.36
C HIS A 725 21.90 -10.41 50.78
N CYS A 726 22.67 -11.11 51.59
CA CYS A 726 22.24 -11.60 52.90
C CYS A 726 23.26 -11.15 53.95
N SER A 727 22.87 -10.26 54.86
CA SER A 727 23.73 -9.76 55.94
C SER A 727 23.21 -10.23 57.29
N LYS A 728 24.05 -10.91 58.07
CA LYS A 728 23.70 -11.42 59.41
C LYS A 728 23.60 -10.23 60.37
N SER A 729 22.44 -9.98 60.96
CA SER A 729 22.20 -8.75 61.75
C SER A 729 21.02 -8.90 62.71
N PRO A 730 20.99 -8.14 63.83
CA PRO A 730 19.82 -8.07 64.70
C PRO A 730 18.53 -7.71 63.95
N HIS A 731 17.39 -8.12 64.49
CA HIS A 731 16.09 -7.82 63.89
C HIS A 731 15.80 -6.31 63.98
N GLN A 732 15.39 -5.71 62.86
CA GLN A 732 15.09 -4.28 62.72
C GLN A 732 13.79 -4.08 61.91
N ASN A 733 13.09 -2.96 62.07
CA ASN A 733 12.01 -2.63 61.15
C ASN A 733 12.60 -2.19 59.80
N LEU A 734 12.13 -2.76 58.68
CA LEU A 734 12.59 -2.49 57.31
C LEU A 734 11.45 -2.10 56.36
N ASP A 735 10.26 -1.81 56.90
CA ASP A 735 9.04 -1.54 56.14
C ASP A 735 9.11 -0.29 55.27
N ILE A 736 9.98 0.67 55.61
CA ILE A 736 10.15 1.93 54.88
C ILE A 736 11.04 1.68 53.66
N GLU A 737 12.14 0.95 53.86
CA GLU A 737 13.12 0.55 52.88
C GLU A 737 12.49 -0.38 51.83
N ASP A 738 11.69 -1.37 52.25
CA ASP A 738 11.01 -2.29 51.34
C ASP A 738 10.05 -1.55 50.39
N LYS A 739 9.28 -0.61 50.95
CA LYS A 739 8.37 0.27 50.19
C LYS A 739 9.15 1.21 49.27
N PHE A 740 10.24 1.81 49.74
CA PHE A 740 11.11 2.68 48.94
C PHE A 740 11.69 1.96 47.73
N PHE A 741 12.32 0.79 47.91
CA PHE A 741 12.86 0.01 46.80
C PHE A 741 11.76 -0.47 45.84
N THR A 742 10.57 -0.79 46.36
CA THR A 742 9.42 -1.19 45.53
C THR A 742 8.91 -0.04 44.67
N VAL A 743 8.73 1.16 45.24
CA VAL A 743 8.35 2.39 44.51
C VAL A 743 9.40 2.74 43.46
N LEU A 744 10.69 2.67 43.81
CA LEU A 744 11.79 2.96 42.89
C LEU A 744 11.84 1.99 41.70
N LYS A 745 11.52 0.70 41.92
CA LYS A 745 11.37 -0.32 40.86
C LYS A 745 10.18 -0.01 39.93
N VAL A 746 9.06 0.48 40.47
CA VAL A 746 7.87 0.87 39.70
C VAL A 746 8.13 2.12 38.84
N ILE A 747 8.69 3.19 39.43
CA ILE A 747 9.01 4.44 38.72
C ILE A 747 9.93 4.20 37.52
N ASN A 748 10.92 3.31 37.67
CA ASN A 748 11.88 2.99 36.62
C ASN A 748 11.43 1.83 35.70
N LEU A 749 10.16 1.41 35.75
CA LEU A 749 9.56 0.33 34.95
C LEU A 749 10.36 -0.99 34.98
N GLY A 750 11.09 -1.26 36.07
CA GLY A 750 12.00 -2.41 36.20
C GLY A 750 13.24 -2.41 35.29
N ILE A 751 13.47 -1.37 34.47
CA ILE A 751 14.56 -1.33 33.47
C ILE A 751 15.96 -1.49 34.10
N PRO A 752 16.31 -0.81 35.22
CA PRO A 752 17.59 -1.02 35.89
C PRO A 752 17.78 -2.46 36.39
N SER A 753 16.71 -3.09 36.87
CA SER A 753 16.73 -4.49 37.34
C SER A 753 17.00 -5.47 36.19
N LEU A 754 16.47 -5.21 34.99
CA LEU A 754 16.74 -6.01 33.79
C LEU A 754 18.19 -5.83 33.32
N ALA A 755 18.68 -4.59 33.27
CA ALA A 755 20.09 -4.30 32.91
C ALA A 755 21.06 -4.97 33.90
N TYR A 756 20.77 -4.91 35.20
CA TYR A 756 21.51 -5.60 36.25
C TYR A 756 21.46 -7.13 36.09
N GLY A 757 20.33 -7.70 35.65
CA GLY A 757 20.19 -9.15 35.38
C GLY A 757 21.06 -9.65 34.23
N VAL A 758 21.17 -8.86 33.16
CA VAL A 758 22.11 -9.11 32.05
C VAL A 758 23.55 -8.95 32.53
N GLY A 759 23.86 -7.91 33.32
CA GLY A 759 25.17 -7.72 33.93
C GLY A 759 25.60 -8.91 34.80
N CYS A 760 24.73 -9.37 35.70
CA CYS A 760 24.96 -10.57 36.51
C CYS A 760 25.21 -11.81 35.66
N TRP A 761 24.54 -11.97 34.51
CA TRP A 761 24.77 -13.12 33.61
C TRP A 761 26.16 -13.08 32.96
N LEU A 762 26.64 -11.91 32.56
CA LEU A 762 27.96 -11.73 31.93
C LEU A 762 29.13 -11.92 32.91
N VAL A 763 28.89 -11.78 34.22
CA VAL A 763 29.93 -11.78 35.27
C VAL A 763 29.83 -13.04 36.17
N VAL A 764 29.12 -14.10 35.78
CA VAL A 764 29.10 -15.36 36.57
C VAL A 764 30.47 -16.06 36.55
N GLY A 765 31.27 -15.88 37.59
CA GLY A 765 32.57 -16.54 37.76
C GLY A 765 32.53 -17.86 38.54
N ALA A 766 31.50 -18.10 39.36
CA ALA A 766 31.39 -19.32 40.18
C ALA A 766 29.94 -19.80 40.34
N ALA A 767 29.76 -21.07 40.70
CA ALA A 767 28.46 -21.67 40.98
C ALA A 767 28.57 -22.77 42.05
N GLU A 768 27.57 -22.85 42.91
CA GLU A 768 27.45 -23.86 43.98
C GLU A 768 26.12 -24.59 43.86
N THR A 769 26.00 -25.75 44.53
CA THR A 769 24.75 -26.53 44.56
C THR A 769 24.19 -26.55 45.97
N VAL A 770 23.03 -25.92 46.16
CA VAL A 770 22.22 -25.97 47.38
C VAL A 770 21.35 -27.21 47.35
N GLN A 771 21.32 -27.95 48.46
CA GLN A 771 20.43 -29.10 48.66
C GLN A 771 19.10 -28.62 49.26
N THR A 772 17.97 -28.95 48.63
CA THR A 772 16.63 -28.65 49.16
C THR A 772 15.78 -29.92 49.27
N SER A 773 14.61 -29.85 49.92
CA SER A 773 13.71 -30.98 50.15
C SER A 773 13.23 -31.67 48.87
N VAL A 774 13.30 -30.97 47.74
CA VAL A 774 12.79 -31.39 46.42
C VAL A 774 13.89 -31.49 45.36
N GLY A 775 15.16 -31.22 45.72
CA GLY A 775 16.31 -31.54 44.87
C GLY A 775 17.48 -30.55 44.95
N LYS A 776 18.41 -30.70 44.01
CA LYS A 776 19.61 -29.87 43.88
C LYS A 776 19.33 -28.61 43.06
N VAL A 777 19.57 -27.44 43.65
CA VAL A 777 19.47 -26.12 42.99
C VAL A 777 20.84 -25.50 42.84
N THR A 778 21.20 -25.11 41.61
CA THR A 778 22.43 -24.36 41.36
C THR A 778 22.22 -22.88 41.65
N VAL A 779 23.03 -22.32 42.54
CA VAL A 779 23.19 -20.88 42.76
C VAL A 779 24.49 -20.39 42.11
N TYR A 780 24.54 -19.12 41.74
CA TYR A 780 25.59 -18.53 40.91
C TYR A 780 26.14 -17.28 41.57
N PHE A 781 27.45 -17.06 41.49
CA PHE A 781 28.13 -15.91 42.09
C PHE A 781 28.91 -15.12 41.03
N ALA A 782 29.09 -13.82 41.28
CA ALA A 782 29.94 -12.98 40.43
C ALA A 782 31.42 -13.38 40.57
N TYR A 783 31.86 -13.54 41.81
CA TYR A 783 33.18 -14.02 42.19
C TYR A 783 33.02 -15.17 43.18
N LYS A 784 34.02 -16.04 43.32
CA LYS A 784 34.00 -17.07 44.36
C LYS A 784 34.13 -16.39 45.73
N GLU A 785 33.17 -16.61 46.62
CA GLU A 785 33.19 -16.09 47.99
C GLU A 785 34.04 -17.02 48.88
N ASP A 786 35.09 -16.51 49.51
CA ASP A 786 35.92 -17.28 50.44
C ASP A 786 35.15 -17.63 51.74
N ASP A 787 35.34 -18.85 52.23
CA ASP A 787 34.66 -19.36 53.42
C ASP A 787 35.14 -18.61 54.68
N GLY A 788 34.33 -17.68 55.17
CA GLY A 788 34.61 -16.85 56.34
C GLY A 788 34.83 -15.35 56.05
N ALA A 789 34.66 -14.90 54.80
CA ALA A 789 34.68 -13.47 54.47
C ALA A 789 33.70 -12.66 55.33
N GLN A 790 34.16 -11.56 55.92
CA GLN A 790 33.34 -10.72 56.82
C GLN A 790 32.50 -9.65 56.09
N HIS A 791 32.86 -9.34 54.83
CA HIS A 791 32.28 -8.31 53.96
C HIS A 791 32.25 -8.78 52.51
#